data_AF-A0AAD6FJZ2-F1
#
_entry.id   AF-A0AAD6FJZ2-F1
#
_cell.length_a   1.000
_cell.length_b   1.000
_cell.length_c   1.000
_cell.angle_alpha   90.00
_cell.angle_beta   90.00
_cell.angle_gamma   90.00
#
_symmetry.space_group_name_H-M   'P 1'
#
loop_
_entity.id
_entity.type
_entity.pdbx_description
1 polymer ?
#
loop_
_entity_poly.entity_id
_entity_poly.type
_entity_poly.pdbx_seq_one_letter_code
_entity_poly.pdbx_strand_id
1 'polypeptide(L)'
;MSEKKRKSTSAAAAVKEPGAKQQKLDPTKEKGWLQDSLKQHRTKNKQMKFNRKRLRYTSNTERIKQGSEGVLYWMSRDHRVQDNWALIHAQQLALKEKLPLHVCFCLFVPKSLLSTLRHYSFMLKGLKEVEKECKALDIQFHLLHGSAGDVLPGFVSDRELGAVVTDFSPLREPLQWLEDVKKTLPKDIPLIQVDAHNVVPCWVASPKLEYAARTIRGKITKLLPDFLTDLPLVEKHPCTAARTAKKVDWEKTLASLQVDRTIEEPEWAKPGTKGGVAMLESFIDERLKLFATQRNDPNAAALSQLSPWIRFGQLSAQRVALQVQQCGSSAGPAVASFIEELVVRRELTDNFCFYNEKYDRVEGAYEWAQKTLKDHAEDKREYLYTREQLEKAKTHDKLWNASQYQMITEGKMHGFLRMYWAKKILEWTSSPEEALSIALYLNDRYSLDGQDPNGFVGCMWSICGTHDQGWKEREVFGKIRFMNYKGCQRKFDVAKFERNADEPSAKQQKLDSTKEKGWLQDSLKQQRTKNKQIKFNKERLRFISNTERIKQGSEGVLYWMSRDHRVQDNWALTHAQQLALKEKLPLHVCFCLFVPKSELSTLRHYSFMLKGLKEVEKECRSLDIQFHLLHGSAGDVLPGFVSDRELGAVVTDFSPLREPLQWLEDVKKTLPKDIPLIQVDAHNIVPCWVASPKLEYAARTIRGKLTKLLPQFLTDFPLVEKHPYTTARTAKLIDWEKTLASLQVDRDVGEPEWAMPGTKGGVVMLESFIDERLKLFATQRNDPNIAGLSQLSPWIRFGHLSAQRVALQVQSSGKCAGPSVATFIEELVVRRELTDNFCFYNEKYDSVEGTHDWAQKSLKAHAKDKREYLYTQEQLEKAKTHDKLWNASQYQMITEGKMHGFLRMYWAKKILEWTSSPEEALSIALYLNDRYSLDGQDPNGFVGCMWSIGGIHDRAWGERKVFGKVRYMNYKGCQRKFDVARFEKKYCPKNL
;
A
#
# COMPACT_ATOMS: atom_id res chain seq x y z
N MET A 1 23.84 46.30 -41.33
CA MET A 1 23.26 46.28 -42.68
C MET A 1 23.10 44.83 -43.14
N SER A 2 21.94 44.52 -43.73
CA SER A 2 21.43 43.27 -44.35
C SER A 2 21.96 41.91 -43.85
N GLU A 3 21.17 41.00 -43.28
CA GLU A 3 19.89 40.38 -43.71
C GLU A 3 20.00 39.42 -44.91
N LYS A 4 19.40 38.22 -44.72
CA LYS A 4 19.02 37.10 -45.62
C LYS A 4 20.00 35.90 -45.64
N LYS A 5 19.65 34.76 -45.03
CA LYS A 5 18.71 33.68 -45.48
C LYS A 5 19.07 33.19 -46.91
N ARG A 6 19.20 31.90 -47.24
CA ARG A 6 18.32 30.74 -46.93
C ARG A 6 19.00 29.39 -47.30
N LYS A 7 18.40 28.32 -46.80
CA LYS A 7 18.73 26.87 -46.83
C LYS A 7 18.60 26.19 -48.22
N SER A 8 19.28 25.05 -48.44
CA SER A 8 18.61 23.72 -48.55
C SER A 8 19.58 22.50 -48.57
N THR A 9 19.10 21.46 -47.89
CA THR A 9 19.44 20.04 -47.67
C THR A 9 19.96 19.15 -48.83
N SER A 10 20.82 18.17 -48.51
CA SER A 10 20.54 16.70 -48.57
C SER A 10 21.71 15.83 -48.06
N ALA A 11 21.41 14.66 -47.46
CA ALA A 11 22.32 13.58 -47.04
C ALA A 11 22.95 12.83 -48.26
N ALA A 12 23.93 11.92 -48.20
CA ALA A 12 24.36 10.94 -47.20
C ALA A 12 25.79 10.37 -47.48
N ALA A 13 26.32 9.62 -46.49
CA ALA A 13 27.19 8.42 -46.57
C ALA A 13 28.62 8.46 -45.95
N ALA A 14 28.71 7.76 -44.81
CA ALA A 14 29.70 6.76 -44.37
C ALA A 14 31.20 7.10 -44.20
N VAL A 15 31.71 6.95 -42.97
CA VAL A 15 33.12 6.55 -42.69
C VAL A 15 33.19 5.57 -41.51
N LYS A 16 34.05 4.57 -41.68
CA LYS A 16 34.23 3.29 -40.97
C LYS A 16 34.84 3.37 -39.56
N GLU A 17 34.52 2.37 -38.73
CA GLU A 17 35.16 2.00 -37.45
C GLU A 17 36.61 1.52 -37.61
N PRO A 18 37.44 1.68 -36.54
CA PRO A 18 38.56 0.78 -36.28
C PRO A 18 38.43 0.01 -34.95
N GLY A 19 38.36 -1.32 -35.08
CA GLY A 19 39.22 -2.28 -34.36
C GLY A 19 39.11 -2.37 -32.84
N ALA A 20 38.24 -3.27 -32.36
CA ALA A 20 38.18 -3.73 -30.98
C ALA A 20 39.48 -4.47 -30.56
N LYS A 21 40.23 -3.89 -29.62
CA LYS A 21 41.02 -4.65 -28.65
C LYS A 21 40.26 -4.65 -27.33
N GLN A 22 39.61 -5.77 -27.02
CA GLN A 22 39.04 -6.06 -25.70
C GLN A 22 40.17 -5.99 -24.66
N GLN A 23 40.21 -4.91 -23.87
CA GLN A 23 40.89 -4.93 -22.59
C GLN A 23 39.99 -5.67 -21.59
N LYS A 24 40.53 -6.76 -21.03
CA LYS A 24 39.90 -7.61 -20.01
C LYS A 24 39.32 -6.74 -18.90
N LEU A 25 38.02 -6.93 -18.64
CA LEU A 25 37.40 -6.58 -17.36
C LEU A 25 38.17 -7.26 -16.23
N ASP A 26 38.60 -6.46 -15.26
CA ASP A 26 39.23 -6.92 -14.02
C ASP A 26 38.31 -7.95 -13.32
N PRO A 27 38.83 -9.04 -12.75
CA PRO A 27 38.03 -10.18 -12.33
C PRO A 27 37.10 -9.78 -11.18
N THR A 28 35.80 -9.93 -11.43
CA THR A 28 34.70 -10.10 -10.47
C THR A 28 35.01 -9.68 -9.02
N LYS A 29 34.79 -8.41 -8.68
CA LYS A 29 34.64 -8.02 -7.27
C LYS A 29 33.44 -8.77 -6.70
N GLU A 30 33.67 -9.62 -5.72
CA GLU A 30 32.59 -10.31 -5.02
C GLU A 30 31.74 -9.30 -4.23
N LYS A 31 30.45 -9.61 -4.08
CA LYS A 31 29.52 -8.78 -3.31
C LYS A 31 30.00 -8.63 -1.87
N GLY A 32 30.10 -7.40 -1.36
CA GLY A 32 30.62 -7.10 -0.02
C GLY A 32 32.10 -6.72 0.03
N TRP A 33 32.78 -6.55 -1.13
CA TRP A 33 34.19 -6.18 -1.20
C TRP A 33 34.53 -4.91 -0.42
N LEU A 34 33.60 -3.96 -0.35
CA LEU A 34 33.86 -2.69 0.33
C LEU A 34 34.00 -2.93 1.83
N GLN A 35 33.18 -3.80 2.41
CA GLN A 35 33.22 -4.04 3.85
C GLN A 35 34.56 -4.64 4.30
N ASP A 36 35.12 -5.57 3.52
CA ASP A 36 36.43 -6.16 3.79
C ASP A 36 37.57 -5.16 3.55
N SER A 37 37.49 -4.38 2.46
CA SER A 37 38.44 -3.30 2.19
C SER A 37 38.47 -2.27 3.32
N LEU A 38 37.30 -1.86 3.83
CA LEU A 38 37.22 -0.92 4.95
C LEU A 38 37.84 -1.49 6.23
N LYS A 39 37.66 -2.79 6.50
CA LYS A 39 38.30 -3.44 7.65
C LYS A 39 39.83 -3.39 7.55
N GLN A 40 40.38 -3.65 6.36
CA GLN A 40 41.82 -3.57 6.10
C GLN A 40 42.34 -2.13 6.21
N HIS A 41 41.66 -1.16 5.59
CA HIS A 41 42.04 0.26 5.63
C HIS A 41 42.05 0.80 7.06
N ARG A 42 41.03 0.50 7.87
CA ARG A 42 40.98 0.91 9.29
C ARG A 42 42.11 0.28 10.10
N THR A 43 42.41 -1.00 9.86
CA THR A 43 43.49 -1.73 10.53
C THR A 43 44.88 -1.16 10.18
N LYS A 44 45.11 -0.77 8.93
CA LYS A 44 46.37 -0.14 8.50
C LYS A 44 46.60 1.23 9.14
N ASN A 45 45.52 1.96 9.43
CA ASN A 45 45.57 3.33 9.93
C ASN A 45 45.38 3.45 11.46
N LYS A 46 45.60 2.38 12.23
CA LYS A 46 45.44 2.37 13.71
C LYS A 46 46.24 3.47 14.43
N GLN A 47 47.45 3.78 13.95
CA GLN A 47 48.35 4.75 14.58
C GLN A 47 48.11 6.20 14.12
N MET A 48 47.04 6.47 13.38
CA MET A 48 46.80 7.79 12.82
C MET A 48 46.43 8.80 13.91
N LYS A 49 47.11 9.95 13.90
CA LYS A 49 46.93 11.00 14.92
C LYS A 49 45.57 11.68 14.78
N PHE A 50 44.93 11.96 15.91
CA PHE A 50 43.70 12.75 15.95
C PHE A 50 43.98 14.24 15.71
N ASN A 51 43.27 14.85 14.77
CA ASN A 51 43.37 16.28 14.50
C ASN A 51 42.54 17.06 15.53
N ARG A 52 43.21 17.70 16.50
CA ARG A 52 42.57 18.46 17.59
C ARG A 52 41.66 19.61 17.12
N LYS A 53 41.81 20.08 15.88
CA LYS A 53 40.90 21.10 15.32
C LYS A 53 39.46 20.60 15.15
N ARG A 54 39.24 19.26 15.22
CA ARG A 54 37.91 18.63 15.18
C ARG A 54 37.12 18.75 16.48
N LEU A 55 37.75 19.11 17.59
CA LEU A 55 37.08 19.21 18.89
C LEU A 55 37.07 20.65 19.42
N ARG A 56 36.11 20.93 20.29
CA ARG A 56 36.05 22.12 21.14
C ARG A 56 35.54 21.73 22.52
N TYR A 57 36.07 22.37 23.55
CA TYR A 57 35.54 22.25 24.90
C TYR A 57 34.38 23.24 25.06
N THR A 58 33.25 22.75 25.57
CA THR A 58 32.08 23.60 25.84
C THR A 58 31.95 23.95 27.32
N SER A 59 32.60 23.18 28.20
CA SER A 59 32.80 23.52 29.61
C SER A 59 34.18 24.18 29.86
N ASN A 60 34.37 24.73 31.06
CA ASN A 60 35.59 25.48 31.42
C ASN A 60 36.78 24.59 31.81
N THR A 61 36.54 23.29 32.06
CA THR A 61 37.60 22.33 32.38
C THR A 61 37.93 21.49 31.15
N GLU A 62 39.23 21.31 30.91
CA GLU A 62 39.72 20.41 29.86
C GLU A 62 40.28 19.09 30.41
N ARG A 63 40.44 19.00 31.73
CA ARG A 63 41.05 17.86 32.41
C ARG A 63 39.98 16.87 32.81
N ILE A 64 40.25 15.59 32.58
CA ILE A 64 39.42 14.51 33.12
C ILE A 64 39.41 14.59 34.65
N LYS A 65 38.27 14.30 35.26
CA LYS A 65 38.16 14.18 36.71
C LYS A 65 38.96 12.97 37.20
N GLN A 66 39.88 13.20 38.13
CA GLN A 66 40.69 12.14 38.73
C GLN A 66 39.83 11.22 39.60
N GLY A 67 40.17 9.93 39.62
CA GLY A 67 39.42 8.91 40.36
C GLY A 67 38.09 8.49 39.72
N SER A 68 37.80 8.91 38.48
CA SER A 68 36.58 8.53 37.76
C SER A 68 36.57 7.05 37.34
N GLU A 69 35.38 6.48 37.13
CA GLU A 69 35.21 5.08 36.70
C GLU A 69 35.06 4.89 35.18
N GLY A 70 35.08 5.96 34.38
CA GLY A 70 34.93 5.84 32.92
C GLY A 70 34.88 7.16 32.15
N VAL A 71 34.95 7.06 30.83
CA VAL A 71 34.68 8.16 29.87
C VAL A 71 33.39 7.88 29.12
N LEU A 72 32.55 8.90 28.94
CA LEU A 72 31.28 8.79 28.22
C LEU A 72 31.36 9.43 26.83
N TYR A 73 30.94 8.70 25.80
CA TYR A 73 30.48 9.27 24.54
C TYR A 73 28.96 9.38 24.56
N TRP A 74 28.44 10.60 24.65
CA TRP A 74 27.04 10.92 24.38
C TRP A 74 26.83 11.03 22.86
N MET A 75 26.37 9.93 22.27
CA MET A 75 26.01 9.83 20.86
C MET A 75 24.68 10.53 20.60
N SER A 76 24.62 11.41 19.59
CA SER A 76 23.42 12.17 19.25
C SER A 76 23.14 12.19 17.74
N ARG A 77 24.03 12.72 16.90
CA ARG A 77 23.88 12.78 15.44
C ARG A 77 24.56 11.62 14.71
N ASP A 78 25.66 11.09 15.25
CA ASP A 78 26.54 10.16 14.54
C ASP A 78 26.39 8.70 15.01
N HIS A 79 25.33 8.01 14.54
CA HIS A 79 24.93 6.65 15.00
C HIS A 79 25.75 5.51 14.38
N ARG A 80 27.06 5.52 14.61
CA ARG A 80 27.98 4.48 14.16
C ARG A 80 29.18 4.37 15.09
N VAL A 81 29.77 3.18 15.15
CA VAL A 81 31.00 2.92 15.92
C VAL A 81 32.22 3.29 15.09
N GLN A 82 32.38 2.69 13.91
CA GLN A 82 33.53 2.96 13.05
C GLN A 82 33.36 4.26 12.27
N ASP A 83 34.48 4.86 11.87
CA ASP A 83 34.52 6.13 11.13
C ASP A 83 33.76 7.28 11.85
N ASN A 84 33.85 7.31 13.19
CA ASN A 84 33.23 8.30 14.05
C ASN A 84 34.29 9.02 14.89
N TRP A 85 34.59 10.28 14.55
CA TRP A 85 35.62 11.05 15.25
C TRP A 85 35.32 11.29 16.73
N ALA A 86 34.05 11.40 17.11
CA ALA A 86 33.66 11.60 18.50
C ALA A 86 33.95 10.34 19.32
N LEU A 87 33.59 9.16 18.81
CA LEU A 87 33.90 7.89 19.49
C LEU A 87 35.41 7.58 19.48
N ILE A 88 36.11 7.84 18.38
CA ILE A 88 37.58 7.71 18.30
C ILE A 88 38.25 8.57 19.37
N HIS A 89 37.83 9.82 19.51
CA HIS A 89 38.38 10.70 20.54
C HIS A 89 38.05 10.22 21.96
N ALA A 90 36.81 9.78 22.20
CA ALA A 90 36.41 9.24 23.49
C ALA A 90 37.23 8.00 23.87
N GLN A 91 37.50 7.09 22.93
CA GLN A 91 38.37 5.94 23.15
C GLN A 91 39.81 6.35 23.44
N GLN A 92 40.37 7.31 22.70
CA GLN A 92 41.73 7.81 22.96
C GLN A 92 41.86 8.45 24.34
N LEU A 93 40.85 9.21 24.76
CA LEU A 93 40.82 9.82 26.09
C LEU A 93 40.74 8.74 27.19
N ALA A 94 39.86 7.75 27.02
CA ALA A 94 39.71 6.63 27.95
C ALA A 94 41.01 5.80 28.07
N LEU A 95 41.66 5.51 26.95
CA LEU A 95 42.92 4.77 26.90
C LEU A 95 44.07 5.51 27.60
N LYS A 96 44.17 6.83 27.38
CA LYS A 96 45.20 7.66 28.00
C LYS A 96 45.12 7.62 29.53
N GLU A 97 43.91 7.56 30.06
CA GLU A 97 43.62 7.59 31.50
C GLU A 97 43.40 6.19 32.09
N LYS A 98 43.52 5.13 31.26
CA LYS A 98 43.29 3.71 31.61
C LYS A 98 41.90 3.44 32.18
N LEU A 99 40.89 4.13 31.64
CA LEU A 99 39.50 4.04 32.09
C LEU A 99 38.61 3.26 31.12
N PRO A 100 37.52 2.63 31.59
CA PRO A 100 36.47 2.10 30.74
C PRO A 100 35.81 3.14 29.83
N LEU A 101 35.29 2.68 28.68
CA LEU A 101 34.56 3.52 27.72
C LEU A 101 33.08 3.16 27.70
N HIS A 102 32.24 4.19 27.81
CA HIS A 102 30.80 4.10 27.73
C HIS A 102 30.29 4.90 26.53
N VAL A 103 29.23 4.40 25.89
CA VAL A 103 28.45 5.10 24.88
C VAL A 103 27.02 5.20 25.41
N CYS A 104 26.39 6.35 25.29
CA CYS A 104 24.97 6.48 25.58
C CYS A 104 24.22 7.20 24.46
N PHE A 105 22.94 6.88 24.34
CA PHE A 105 21.98 7.60 23.51
C PHE A 105 20.77 7.99 24.38
N CYS A 106 20.37 9.26 24.34
CA CYS A 106 19.19 9.76 25.06
C CYS A 106 17.99 9.75 24.11
N LEU A 107 17.06 8.81 24.34
CA LEU A 107 15.85 8.65 23.54
C LEU A 107 14.72 9.53 24.10
N PHE A 108 14.42 10.60 23.37
CA PHE A 108 13.28 11.46 23.59
C PHE A 108 12.38 11.49 22.34
N VAL A 109 11.08 11.37 22.54
CA VAL A 109 10.07 11.47 21.47
C VAL A 109 9.19 12.69 21.76
N PRO A 110 9.35 13.80 21.03
CA PRO A 110 8.47 14.94 21.19
C PRO A 110 7.07 14.56 20.73
N LYS A 111 6.05 15.08 21.43
CA LYS A 111 4.64 14.99 21.00
C LYS A 111 4.44 15.88 19.77
N SER A 112 4.75 15.34 18.60
CA SER A 112 4.74 16.05 17.33
C SER A 112 4.27 15.15 16.21
N LEU A 113 3.61 15.73 15.20
CA LEU A 113 3.30 15.04 13.95
C LEU A 113 4.57 14.71 13.13
N LEU A 114 5.71 15.30 13.44
CA LEU A 114 6.98 14.96 12.79
C LEU A 114 7.59 13.64 13.32
N SER A 115 7.13 13.19 14.50
CA SER A 115 7.57 11.95 15.13
C SER A 115 6.90 10.74 14.49
N THR A 116 7.50 10.19 13.43
CA THR A 116 6.93 9.07 12.67
C THR A 116 7.64 7.74 12.92
N LEU A 117 6.93 6.62 12.72
CA LEU A 117 7.48 5.27 12.83
C LEU A 117 8.65 5.06 11.87
N ARG A 118 8.56 5.57 10.64
CA ARG A 118 9.65 5.58 9.64
C ARG A 118 10.98 6.07 10.21
N HIS A 119 11.01 7.25 10.83
CA HIS A 119 12.24 7.82 11.38
C HIS A 119 12.75 7.05 12.59
N TYR A 120 11.88 6.83 13.58
CA TYR A 120 12.28 6.22 14.85
C TYR A 120 12.68 4.75 14.70
N SER A 121 12.01 4.01 13.81
CA SER A 121 12.39 2.63 13.55
C SER A 121 13.72 2.53 12.80
N PHE A 122 13.96 3.40 11.80
CA PHE A 122 15.25 3.47 11.09
C PHE A 122 16.39 3.80 12.05
N MET A 123 16.18 4.76 12.97
CA MET A 123 17.14 5.13 14.01
C MET A 123 17.40 3.96 14.98
N LEU A 124 16.36 3.39 15.61
CA LEU A 124 16.51 2.35 16.63
C LEU A 124 17.13 1.06 16.07
N LYS A 125 16.80 0.67 14.83
CA LYS A 125 17.45 -0.47 14.15
C LYS A 125 18.94 -0.22 13.91
N GLY A 126 19.33 1.02 13.60
CA GLY A 126 20.74 1.41 13.52
C GLY A 126 21.44 1.36 14.89
N LEU A 127 20.81 1.88 15.94
CA LEU A 127 21.34 1.84 17.30
C LEU A 127 21.48 0.40 17.84
N LYS A 128 20.60 -0.51 17.44
CA LYS A 128 20.73 -1.95 17.73
C LYS A 128 22.01 -2.55 17.14
N GLU A 129 22.42 -2.09 15.95
CA GLU A 129 23.70 -2.48 15.36
C GLU A 129 24.89 -1.89 16.14
N VAL A 130 24.77 -0.63 16.58
CA VAL A 130 25.77 0.04 17.45
C VAL A 130 25.94 -0.70 18.78
N GLU A 131 24.85 -1.08 19.47
CA GLU A 131 24.92 -1.86 20.72
C GLU A 131 25.68 -3.17 20.51
N LYS A 132 25.38 -3.89 19.42
CA LYS A 132 26.03 -5.16 19.08
C LYS A 132 27.53 -4.98 18.84
N GLU A 133 27.92 -3.94 18.12
CA GLU A 133 29.32 -3.66 17.83
C GLU A 133 30.08 -3.17 19.08
N CYS A 134 29.49 -2.28 19.88
CA CYS A 134 30.05 -1.85 21.16
C CYS A 134 30.32 -3.05 22.07
N LYS A 135 29.35 -3.97 22.19
CA LYS A 135 29.51 -5.20 22.98
C LYS A 135 30.67 -6.07 22.50
N ALA A 136 30.87 -6.20 21.17
CA ALA A 136 31.98 -6.97 20.61
C ALA A 136 33.36 -6.33 20.91
N LEU A 137 33.37 -5.00 21.13
CA LEU A 137 34.55 -4.22 21.46
C LEU A 137 34.72 -3.97 22.96
N ASP A 138 33.96 -4.64 23.84
CA ASP A 138 33.95 -4.38 25.29
C ASP A 138 33.68 -2.91 25.66
N ILE A 139 32.87 -2.23 24.85
CA ILE A 139 32.38 -0.87 25.08
C ILE A 139 30.92 -0.96 25.54
N GLN A 140 30.59 -0.27 26.63
CA GLN A 140 29.24 -0.33 27.20
C GLN A 140 28.28 0.61 26.47
N PHE A 141 27.16 0.11 25.95
CA PHE A 141 26.14 0.93 25.30
C PHE A 141 24.89 1.10 26.19
N HIS A 142 24.47 2.33 26.45
CA HIS A 142 23.32 2.65 27.30
C HIS A 142 22.24 3.40 26.53
N LEU A 143 21.00 2.93 26.62
CA LEU A 143 19.83 3.66 26.14
C LEU A 143 19.14 4.35 27.32
N LEU A 144 19.18 5.67 27.36
CA LEU A 144 18.51 6.47 28.39
C LEU A 144 17.18 6.99 27.84
N HIS A 145 16.12 6.97 28.66
CA HIS A 145 14.80 7.47 28.25
C HIS A 145 14.56 8.84 28.85
N GLY A 146 14.51 9.88 28.02
CA GLY A 146 14.34 11.27 28.44
C GLY A 146 15.19 12.24 27.63
N SER A 147 14.99 13.55 27.86
CA SER A 147 15.82 14.58 27.24
C SER A 147 17.23 14.53 27.82
N ALA A 148 18.25 14.88 27.03
CA ALA A 148 19.64 14.76 27.47
C ALA A 148 19.96 15.63 28.71
N GLY A 149 19.40 16.84 28.79
CA GLY A 149 19.59 17.73 29.94
C GLY A 149 19.04 17.14 31.25
N ASP A 150 17.98 16.32 31.17
CA ASP A 150 17.34 15.74 32.36
C ASP A 150 18.05 14.47 32.84
N VAL A 151 18.47 13.59 31.91
CA VAL A 151 18.91 12.22 32.27
C VAL A 151 20.42 12.06 32.28
N LEU A 152 21.14 12.81 31.46
CA LEU A 152 22.58 12.62 31.26
C LEU A 152 23.42 13.04 32.49
N PRO A 153 23.18 14.18 33.16
CA PRO A 153 23.98 14.60 34.32
C PRO A 153 23.86 13.63 35.50
N GLY A 154 22.64 13.15 35.76
CA GLY A 154 22.38 12.15 36.78
C GLY A 154 23.08 10.83 36.46
N PHE A 155 23.04 10.40 35.20
CA PHE A 155 23.76 9.21 34.73
C PHE A 155 25.28 9.33 34.84
N VAL A 156 25.84 10.49 34.50
CA VAL A 156 27.28 10.79 34.65
C VAL A 156 27.71 10.71 36.11
N SER A 157 26.91 11.30 37.01
CA SER A 157 27.20 11.31 38.44
C SER A 157 27.06 9.91 39.06
N ASP A 158 25.98 9.18 38.72
CA ASP A 158 25.73 7.82 39.20
C ASP A 158 26.87 6.86 38.85
N ARG A 159 27.49 7.01 37.68
CA ARG A 159 28.57 6.15 37.19
C ARG A 159 29.96 6.75 37.33
N GLU A 160 30.08 7.86 38.06
CA GLU A 160 31.34 8.55 38.33
C GLU A 160 32.18 8.78 37.06
N LEU A 161 31.54 9.18 35.96
CA LEU A 161 32.19 9.33 34.65
C LEU A 161 32.99 10.64 34.62
N GLY A 162 34.25 10.56 34.21
CA GLY A 162 35.23 11.64 34.35
C GLY A 162 35.28 12.63 33.20
N ALA A 163 34.62 12.34 32.08
CA ALA A 163 34.53 13.19 30.89
C ALA A 163 33.31 12.81 30.04
N VAL A 164 32.72 13.79 29.35
CA VAL A 164 31.66 13.59 28.37
C VAL A 164 32.10 14.12 27.01
N VAL A 165 32.18 13.25 26.01
CA VAL A 165 32.39 13.58 24.60
C VAL A 165 31.03 13.50 23.90
N THR A 166 30.73 14.40 22.98
CA THR A 166 29.53 14.35 22.13
C THR A 166 29.83 14.77 20.70
N ASP A 167 28.94 14.41 19.78
CA ASP A 167 29.04 14.78 18.37
C ASP A 167 28.43 16.17 18.09
N PHE A 168 28.58 16.66 16.85
CA PHE A 168 28.18 18.01 16.46
C PHE A 168 26.90 18.03 15.62
N SER A 169 25.95 18.88 16.01
CA SER A 169 24.82 19.30 15.18
C SER A 169 24.62 20.81 15.31
N PRO A 170 24.39 21.54 14.20
CA PRO A 170 24.11 22.98 14.22
C PRO A 170 22.63 23.31 14.45
N LEU A 171 21.77 22.30 14.57
CA LEU A 171 20.33 22.52 14.72
C LEU A 171 19.99 23.04 16.13
N ARG A 172 18.97 23.89 16.20
CA ARG A 172 18.52 24.57 17.43
C ARG A 172 18.26 23.62 18.60
N GLU A 173 17.55 22.51 18.36
CA GLU A 173 17.22 21.53 19.41
C GLU A 173 18.46 20.82 19.97
N PRO A 174 19.34 20.20 19.16
CA PRO A 174 20.62 19.66 19.64
C PRO A 174 21.52 20.67 20.34
N LEU A 175 21.58 21.92 19.88
CA LEU A 175 22.35 22.97 20.55
C LEU A 175 21.75 23.31 21.92
N GLN A 176 20.41 23.35 22.03
CA GLN A 176 19.74 23.54 23.30
C GLN A 176 20.04 22.39 24.27
N TRP A 177 20.00 21.13 23.82
CA TRP A 177 20.37 19.98 24.65
C TRP A 177 21.81 20.06 25.14
N LEU A 178 22.74 20.51 24.29
CA LEU A 178 24.14 20.71 24.66
C LEU A 178 24.28 21.77 25.77
N GLU A 179 23.56 22.89 25.65
CA GLU A 179 23.56 23.93 26.68
C GLU A 179 22.88 23.48 27.98
N ASP A 180 21.80 22.70 27.89
CA ASP A 180 21.11 22.16 29.07
C ASP A 180 21.99 21.15 29.83
N VAL A 181 22.67 20.26 29.10
CA VAL A 181 23.68 19.36 29.68
C VAL A 181 24.82 20.18 30.29
N LYS A 182 25.36 21.18 29.58
CA LYS A 182 26.45 22.02 30.09
C LYS A 182 26.09 22.72 31.41
N LYS A 183 24.85 23.19 31.57
CA LYS A 183 24.37 23.86 32.79
C LYS A 183 24.24 22.91 33.98
N THR A 184 23.90 21.65 33.72
CA THR A 184 23.51 20.67 34.74
C THR A 184 24.60 19.65 35.06
N LEU A 185 25.58 19.48 34.17
CA LEU A 185 26.75 18.64 34.38
C LEU A 185 27.64 19.21 35.50
N PRO A 186 28.26 18.37 36.35
CA PRO A 186 29.18 18.87 37.37
C PRO A 186 30.33 19.68 36.75
N LYS A 187 30.69 20.81 37.38
CA LYS A 187 31.63 21.81 36.83
C LYS A 187 33.05 21.27 36.59
N ASP A 188 33.42 20.18 37.27
CA ASP A 188 34.69 19.48 37.16
C ASP A 188 34.72 18.42 36.05
N ILE A 189 33.60 18.19 35.34
CA ILE A 189 33.54 17.28 34.19
C ILE A 189 33.75 18.05 32.87
N PRO A 190 34.74 17.68 32.04
CA PRO A 190 34.90 18.25 30.72
C PRO A 190 33.79 17.77 29.78
N LEU A 191 33.12 18.73 29.11
CA LEU A 191 32.17 18.47 28.03
C LEU A 191 32.84 18.85 26.71
N ILE A 192 33.08 17.85 25.87
CA ILE A 192 33.90 17.94 24.65
C ILE A 192 33.00 17.67 23.45
N GLN A 193 32.84 18.65 22.57
CA GLN A 193 32.11 18.45 21.32
C GLN A 193 33.09 18.20 20.17
N VAL A 194 32.82 17.16 19.38
CA VAL A 194 33.64 16.77 18.22
C VAL A 194 32.79 16.82 16.96
N ASP A 195 33.28 17.47 15.92
CA ASP A 195 32.66 17.37 14.59
C ASP A 195 33.02 16.03 13.94
N ALA A 196 32.11 15.07 14.10
CA ALA A 196 32.18 13.74 13.52
C ALA A 196 31.35 13.61 12.23
N HIS A 197 30.62 14.66 11.84
CA HIS A 197 29.70 14.64 10.71
C HIS A 197 30.32 15.22 9.45
N ASN A 198 31.12 16.28 9.59
CA ASN A 198 31.74 17.01 8.50
C ASN A 198 33.18 16.52 8.24
N VAL A 199 33.61 16.56 6.98
CA VAL A 199 35.00 16.30 6.61
C VAL A 199 35.87 17.35 7.26
N VAL A 200 35.56 18.63 7.01
CA VAL A 200 36.17 19.78 7.67
C VAL A 200 35.21 20.26 8.78
N PRO A 201 35.64 20.35 10.04
CA PRO A 201 34.78 20.81 11.14
C PRO A 201 34.11 22.15 10.82
N CYS A 202 32.83 22.30 11.13
CA CYS A 202 32.01 23.45 10.71
C CYS A 202 32.65 24.81 11.08
N TRP A 203 33.17 24.95 12.29
CA TRP A 203 33.85 26.16 12.78
C TRP A 203 35.25 26.37 12.19
N VAL A 204 35.85 25.34 11.59
CA VAL A 204 37.15 25.43 10.89
C VAL A 204 36.95 25.76 9.41
N ALA A 205 35.89 25.22 8.80
CA ALA A 205 35.59 25.43 7.38
C ALA A 205 35.38 26.92 7.05
N SER A 206 34.73 27.66 7.94
CA SER A 206 34.67 29.12 7.88
C SER A 206 34.40 29.72 9.26
N PRO A 207 34.98 30.88 9.61
CA PRO A 207 34.69 31.59 10.86
C PRO A 207 33.39 32.41 10.80
N LYS A 208 32.63 32.34 9.70
CA LYS A 208 31.40 33.11 9.49
C LYS A 208 30.41 32.39 8.58
N LEU A 209 29.19 32.93 8.54
CA LEU A 209 28.17 32.58 7.56
C LEU A 209 28.67 32.84 6.13
N GLU A 210 28.62 31.82 5.27
CA GLU A 210 29.05 31.91 3.88
C GLU A 210 27.88 32.21 2.93
N TYR A 211 28.07 33.19 2.04
CA TYR A 211 27.00 33.63 1.15
C TYR A 211 26.55 32.54 0.18
N ALA A 212 27.48 31.77 -0.41
CA ALA A 212 27.17 30.76 -1.42
C ALA A 212 28.25 29.68 -1.53
N ALA A 213 27.96 28.60 -2.25
CA ALA A 213 28.92 27.52 -2.51
C ALA A 213 30.26 28.05 -3.07
N ARG A 214 30.24 29.08 -3.93
CA ARG A 214 31.47 29.68 -4.49
C ARG A 214 32.41 30.28 -3.44
N THR A 215 31.89 30.74 -2.30
CA THR A 215 32.69 31.41 -1.26
C THR A 215 33.26 30.42 -0.24
N ILE A 216 32.52 29.35 0.08
CA ILE A 216 33.01 28.29 0.98
C ILE A 216 33.89 27.24 0.28
N ARG A 217 33.67 26.98 -1.03
CA ARG A 217 34.38 25.92 -1.77
C ARG A 217 35.88 26.03 -1.65
N GLY A 218 36.45 27.20 -1.94
CA GLY A 218 37.89 27.41 -1.87
C GLY A 218 38.46 27.19 -0.45
N LYS A 219 37.69 27.51 0.58
CA LYS A 219 38.08 27.31 1.98
C LYS A 219 38.12 25.82 2.33
N ILE A 220 37.06 25.08 2.01
CA ILE A 220 36.99 23.63 2.22
C ILE A 220 38.07 22.94 1.40
N THR A 221 38.20 23.23 0.09
CA THR A 221 39.18 22.60 -0.80
C THR A 221 40.62 22.78 -0.29
N LYS A 222 40.97 23.96 0.23
CA LYS A 222 42.29 24.23 0.83
C LYS A 222 42.57 23.35 2.06
N LEU A 223 41.53 22.96 2.79
CA LEU A 223 41.61 22.18 4.02
C LEU A 223 41.46 20.66 3.79
N LEU A 224 40.98 20.22 2.63
CA LEU A 224 40.81 18.79 2.35
C LEU A 224 42.09 17.96 2.57
N PRO A 225 43.31 18.40 2.19
CA PRO A 225 44.51 17.62 2.47
C PRO A 225 44.74 17.33 3.96
N ASP A 226 44.30 18.21 4.85
CA ASP A 226 44.48 18.08 6.30
C ASP A 226 43.35 17.29 6.99
N PHE A 227 42.19 17.18 6.33
CA PHE A 227 40.95 16.70 6.95
C PHE A 227 40.28 15.52 6.23
N LEU A 228 40.43 15.40 4.91
CA LEU A 228 40.00 14.22 4.14
C LEU A 228 41.08 13.13 4.23
N THR A 229 41.40 12.74 5.46
CA THR A 229 42.35 11.67 5.79
C THR A 229 41.60 10.36 5.92
N ASP A 230 42.31 9.23 5.99
CA ASP A 230 41.72 8.00 6.50
C ASP A 230 41.21 8.16 7.94
N LEU A 231 40.52 7.13 8.45
CA LEU A 231 40.01 7.08 9.83
C LEU A 231 40.57 5.82 10.53
N PRO A 232 41.06 5.93 11.78
CA PRO A 232 41.56 4.79 12.54
C PRO A 232 40.43 3.84 12.95
N LEU A 233 40.79 2.59 13.20
CA LEU A 233 39.88 1.58 13.75
C LEU A 233 39.52 1.91 15.22
N VAL A 234 38.24 1.80 15.58
CA VAL A 234 37.83 1.69 16.99
C VAL A 234 38.06 0.24 17.41
N GLU A 235 38.94 0.05 18.39
CA GLU A 235 39.42 -1.28 18.81
C GLU A 235 38.64 -1.82 20.01
N LYS A 236 38.87 -3.09 20.33
CA LYS A 236 38.38 -3.66 21.57
C LYS A 236 39.02 -2.90 22.74
N HIS A 237 38.19 -2.35 23.61
CA HIS A 237 38.63 -1.54 24.73
C HIS A 237 39.29 -2.43 25.80
N PRO A 238 40.50 -2.11 26.27
CA PRO A 238 41.25 -2.98 27.20
C PRO A 238 40.79 -2.84 28.66
N CYS A 239 40.07 -1.76 28.99
CA CYS A 239 39.62 -1.48 30.35
C CYS A 239 38.14 -1.84 30.48
N THR A 240 37.84 -2.99 31.09
CA THR A 240 36.46 -3.44 31.29
C THR A 240 35.77 -2.62 32.38
N ALA A 241 34.53 -2.19 32.13
CA ALA A 241 33.74 -1.46 33.12
C ALA A 241 33.31 -2.36 34.29
N ALA A 242 33.46 -1.89 35.53
CA ALA A 242 32.96 -2.60 36.71
C ALA A 242 31.42 -2.75 36.69
N ARG A 243 30.72 -1.72 36.19
CA ARG A 243 29.25 -1.71 36.05
C ARG A 243 28.85 -1.82 34.58
N THR A 244 28.35 -2.99 34.19
CA THR A 244 27.92 -3.25 32.81
C THR A 244 26.63 -2.51 32.43
N ALA A 245 26.39 -2.35 31.13
CA ALA A 245 25.15 -1.80 30.61
C ALA A 245 23.99 -2.80 30.74
N LYS A 246 22.78 -2.27 30.99
CA LYS A 246 21.55 -3.07 30.96
C LYS A 246 21.24 -3.45 29.51
N LYS A 247 20.79 -4.68 29.29
CA LYS A 247 20.31 -5.14 27.96
C LYS A 247 19.14 -4.27 27.51
N VAL A 248 19.18 -3.78 26.27
CA VAL A 248 18.08 -3.03 25.67
C VAL A 248 17.04 -3.99 25.09
N ASP A 249 15.78 -3.81 25.46
CA ASP A 249 14.64 -4.45 24.80
C ASP A 249 14.14 -3.56 23.66
N TRP A 250 14.71 -3.77 22.46
CA TRP A 250 14.44 -2.93 21.29
C TRP A 250 12.98 -3.00 20.81
N GLU A 251 12.35 -4.17 20.91
CA GLU A 251 10.96 -4.36 20.48
C GLU A 251 10.00 -3.65 21.42
N LYS A 252 10.19 -3.82 22.73
CA LYS A 252 9.43 -3.08 23.74
C LYS A 252 9.66 -1.58 23.66
N THR A 253 10.91 -1.16 23.44
CA THR A 253 11.27 0.26 23.25
C THR A 253 10.49 0.85 22.08
N LEU A 254 10.55 0.24 20.89
CA LEU A 254 9.84 0.73 19.70
C LEU A 254 8.31 0.69 19.88
N ALA A 255 7.78 -0.34 20.55
CA ALA A 255 6.35 -0.45 20.86
C ALA A 255 5.87 0.67 21.79
N SER A 256 6.72 1.12 22.72
CA SER A 256 6.39 2.15 23.71
C SER A 256 6.37 3.58 23.17
N LEU A 257 6.98 3.84 22.00
CA LEU A 257 7.10 5.19 21.47
C LEU A 257 5.75 5.75 20.99
N GLN A 258 5.48 7.01 21.35
CA GLN A 258 4.34 7.80 20.87
C GLN A 258 4.68 8.44 19.52
N VAL A 259 4.62 7.65 18.45
CA VAL A 259 4.92 8.07 17.07
C VAL A 259 3.73 7.82 16.15
N ASP A 260 3.66 8.57 15.05
CA ASP A 260 2.72 8.30 13.96
C ASP A 260 3.13 7.03 13.23
N ARG A 261 2.36 5.96 13.45
CA ARG A 261 2.57 4.62 12.87
C ARG A 261 2.03 4.47 11.45
N THR A 262 1.37 5.50 10.90
CA THR A 262 0.84 5.45 9.51
C THR A 262 1.92 5.70 8.46
N ILE A 263 3.06 6.28 8.85
CA ILE A 263 4.21 6.51 7.98
C ILE A 263 5.25 5.42 8.24
N GLU A 264 5.19 4.38 7.42
CA GLU A 264 5.99 3.16 7.56
C GLU A 264 7.39 3.28 6.95
N GLU A 265 8.29 2.37 7.32
CA GLU A 265 9.66 2.30 6.80
C GLU A 265 9.69 1.96 5.31
N PRO A 266 10.57 2.60 4.50
CA PRO A 266 10.74 2.21 3.12
C PRO A 266 11.60 0.93 2.99
N GLU A 267 11.20 0.01 2.13
CA GLU A 267 11.88 -1.29 1.98
C GLU A 267 13.29 -1.19 1.38
N TRP A 268 13.55 -0.17 0.56
CA TRP A 268 14.83 -0.01 -0.13
C TRP A 268 15.98 0.43 0.79
N ALA A 269 15.67 1.04 1.94
CA ALA A 269 16.65 1.61 2.86
C ALA A 269 16.79 0.74 4.11
N LYS A 270 17.72 -0.22 4.08
CA LYS A 270 18.06 -1.03 5.26
C LYS A 270 18.85 -0.19 6.28
N PRO A 271 18.36 0.02 7.51
CA PRO A 271 19.07 0.81 8.51
C PRO A 271 20.37 0.15 8.97
N GLY A 272 21.24 0.94 9.60
CA GLY A 272 22.52 0.51 10.17
C GLY A 272 23.73 0.78 9.27
N THR A 273 24.92 0.73 9.86
CA THR A 273 26.20 0.99 9.18
C THR A 273 26.40 0.03 8.00
N LYS A 274 26.07 -1.24 8.19
CA LYS A 274 26.12 -2.25 7.12
C LYS A 274 25.24 -1.90 5.92
N GLY A 275 24.02 -1.42 6.18
CA GLY A 275 23.10 -0.97 5.13
C GLY A 275 23.67 0.20 4.33
N GLY A 276 24.27 1.18 5.03
CA GLY A 276 24.89 2.34 4.41
C GLY A 276 26.12 1.99 3.56
N VAL A 277 26.99 1.11 4.08
CA VAL A 277 28.18 0.62 3.34
C VAL A 277 27.76 -0.15 2.09
N ALA A 278 26.74 -1.02 2.18
CA ALA A 278 26.23 -1.75 1.03
C ALA A 278 25.63 -0.81 -0.05
N MET A 279 24.95 0.26 0.36
CA MET A 279 24.45 1.27 -0.59
C MET A 279 25.58 2.06 -1.25
N LEU A 280 26.65 2.37 -0.50
CA LEU A 280 27.85 3.03 -1.03
C LEU A 280 28.56 2.14 -2.05
N GLU A 281 28.74 0.87 -1.74
CA GLU A 281 29.31 -0.13 -2.66
C GLU A 281 28.54 -0.16 -3.99
N SER A 282 27.20 -0.34 -3.93
CA SER A 282 26.35 -0.31 -5.13
C SER A 282 26.40 1.03 -5.87
N PHE A 283 26.53 2.16 -5.17
CA PHE A 283 26.72 3.45 -5.84
C PHE A 283 28.03 3.50 -6.63
N ILE A 284 29.14 3.10 -6.01
CA ILE A 284 30.47 3.11 -6.64
C ILE A 284 30.47 2.18 -7.87
N ASP A 285 29.96 0.97 -7.73
CA ASP A 285 30.06 -0.07 -8.75
C ASP A 285 29.11 0.20 -9.94
N GLU A 286 27.89 0.69 -9.67
CA GLU A 286 26.84 0.72 -10.69
C GLU A 286 26.55 2.13 -11.23
N ARG A 287 26.61 3.16 -10.37
CA ARG A 287 25.90 4.44 -10.62
C ARG A 287 26.80 5.67 -10.63
N LEU A 288 27.96 5.62 -9.99
CA LEU A 288 28.88 6.76 -9.86
C LEU A 288 29.20 7.37 -11.23
N LYS A 289 29.52 6.54 -12.24
CA LYS A 289 29.82 7.00 -13.60
C LYS A 289 28.69 7.81 -14.27
N LEU A 290 27.45 7.65 -13.82
CA LEU A 290 26.28 8.37 -14.34
C LEU A 290 26.05 9.71 -13.63
N PHE A 291 26.67 9.92 -12.47
CA PHE A 291 26.32 11.03 -11.57
C PHE A 291 26.49 12.40 -12.23
N ALA A 292 27.64 12.67 -12.88
CA ALA A 292 27.89 13.98 -13.48
C ALA A 292 26.84 14.40 -14.52
N THR A 293 26.39 13.46 -15.35
CA THR A 293 25.54 13.76 -16.51
C THR A 293 24.06 13.55 -16.22
N GLN A 294 23.70 12.65 -15.30
CA GLN A 294 22.31 12.22 -15.10
C GLN A 294 21.73 12.52 -13.70
N ARG A 295 22.47 13.09 -12.74
CA ARG A 295 21.95 13.42 -11.39
C ARG A 295 20.73 14.36 -11.36
N ASN A 296 20.46 15.06 -12.46
CA ASN A 296 19.33 15.99 -12.58
C ASN A 296 18.13 15.37 -13.33
N ASP A 297 18.24 14.14 -13.83
CA ASP A 297 17.13 13.41 -14.45
C ASP A 297 16.50 12.47 -13.41
N PRO A 298 15.27 12.75 -12.93
CA PRO A 298 14.57 11.89 -11.99
C PRO A 298 14.27 10.48 -12.51
N ASN A 299 14.33 10.25 -13.82
CA ASN A 299 14.15 8.92 -14.42
C ASN A 299 15.44 8.09 -14.46
N ALA A 300 16.59 8.68 -14.11
CA ALA A 300 17.87 8.02 -14.10
C ALA A 300 18.26 7.58 -12.68
N ALA A 301 18.72 6.33 -12.55
CA ALA A 301 19.25 5.81 -11.30
C ALA A 301 20.69 6.31 -11.06
N ALA A 302 20.91 7.62 -11.07
CA ALA A 302 22.24 8.23 -11.01
C ALA A 302 22.66 8.67 -9.60
N LEU A 303 21.71 8.89 -8.68
CA LEU A 303 21.99 9.33 -7.32
C LEU A 303 22.55 8.20 -6.44
N SER A 304 23.34 8.56 -5.43
CA SER A 304 23.92 7.60 -4.47
C SER A 304 22.91 6.99 -3.51
N GLN A 305 21.78 7.68 -3.28
CA GLN A 305 20.77 7.35 -2.28
C GLN A 305 21.25 7.38 -0.82
N LEU A 306 22.45 7.90 -0.54
CA LEU A 306 23.09 7.80 0.79
C LEU A 306 22.54 8.75 1.87
N SER A 307 21.69 9.70 1.52
CA SER A 307 21.24 10.75 2.45
C SER A 307 20.56 10.24 3.73
N PRO A 308 19.75 9.15 3.74
CA PRO A 308 19.21 8.63 5.00
C PRO A 308 20.30 8.18 5.99
N TRP A 309 21.27 7.39 5.53
CA TRP A 309 22.35 6.91 6.38
C TRP A 309 23.29 8.03 6.83
N ILE A 310 23.53 9.03 5.98
CA ILE A 310 24.34 10.19 6.35
C ILE A 310 23.58 11.01 7.40
N ARG A 311 22.29 11.31 7.22
CA ARG A 311 21.47 12.08 8.18
C ARG A 311 21.43 11.46 9.57
N PHE A 312 21.24 10.14 9.66
CA PHE A 312 21.29 9.43 10.95
C PHE A 312 22.72 9.12 11.41
N GLY A 313 23.73 9.53 10.64
CA GLY A 313 25.12 9.26 10.95
C GLY A 313 25.47 7.77 11.04
N GLN A 314 24.70 6.92 10.37
CA GLN A 314 25.00 5.50 10.18
C GLN A 314 26.12 5.29 9.14
N LEU A 315 26.40 6.31 8.32
CA LEU A 315 27.51 6.32 7.37
C LEU A 315 28.24 7.67 7.38
N SER A 316 29.57 7.63 7.51
CA SER A 316 30.41 8.83 7.47
C SER A 316 30.52 9.40 6.05
N ALA A 317 30.21 10.69 5.89
CA ALA A 317 30.43 11.39 4.62
C ALA A 317 31.91 11.47 4.24
N GLN A 318 32.82 11.56 5.22
CA GLN A 318 34.25 11.48 4.98
C GLN A 318 34.64 10.10 4.42
N ARG A 319 34.10 9.02 4.98
CA ARG A 319 34.32 7.67 4.45
C ARG A 319 33.81 7.56 3.00
N VAL A 320 32.61 8.05 2.73
CA VAL A 320 32.05 8.07 1.38
C VAL A 320 32.97 8.82 0.40
N ALA A 321 33.43 10.01 0.77
CA ALA A 321 34.32 10.83 -0.06
C ALA A 321 35.64 10.09 -0.41
N LEU A 322 36.28 9.45 0.58
CA LEU A 322 37.50 8.67 0.37
C LEU A 322 37.27 7.51 -0.61
N GLN A 323 36.21 6.73 -0.40
CA GLN A 323 35.97 5.53 -1.23
C GLN A 323 35.59 5.91 -2.67
N VAL A 324 34.82 6.98 -2.85
CA VAL A 324 34.52 7.49 -4.19
C VAL A 324 35.77 8.03 -4.90
N GLN A 325 36.67 8.71 -4.18
CA GLN A 325 37.95 9.15 -4.76
C GLN A 325 38.88 7.98 -5.12
N GLN A 326 38.97 6.97 -4.25
CA GLN A 326 39.84 5.80 -4.45
C GLN A 326 39.34 4.90 -5.59
N CYS A 327 38.04 4.62 -5.63
CA CYS A 327 37.46 3.64 -6.55
C CYS A 327 36.91 4.26 -7.84
N GLY A 328 36.77 5.59 -7.89
CA GLY A 328 36.22 6.32 -9.03
C GLY A 328 37.27 6.94 -9.95
N SER A 329 38.53 6.50 -9.91
CA SER A 329 39.63 7.08 -10.70
C SER A 329 39.36 7.07 -12.21
N SER A 330 38.61 6.09 -12.71
CA SER A 330 38.15 6.00 -14.11
C SER A 330 36.94 6.88 -14.45
N ALA A 331 36.36 7.59 -13.46
CA ALA A 331 35.14 8.40 -13.57
C ALA A 331 35.34 9.85 -13.05
N GLY A 332 36.49 10.46 -13.36
CA GLY A 332 36.93 11.75 -12.81
C GLY A 332 35.87 12.88 -12.73
N PRO A 333 35.15 13.22 -13.83
CA PRO A 333 34.11 14.25 -13.78
C PRO A 333 32.95 13.93 -12.82
N ALA A 334 32.59 12.65 -12.71
CA ALA A 334 31.53 12.21 -11.81
C ALA A 334 31.95 12.25 -10.34
N VAL A 335 33.19 11.85 -10.03
CA VAL A 335 33.79 12.00 -8.71
C VAL A 335 33.79 13.47 -8.30
N ALA A 336 34.29 14.37 -9.15
CA ALA A 336 34.34 15.81 -8.84
C ALA A 336 32.94 16.39 -8.57
N SER A 337 31.96 16.08 -9.41
CA SER A 337 30.59 16.54 -9.21
C SER A 337 29.95 15.95 -7.95
N PHE A 338 30.27 14.72 -7.58
CA PHE A 338 29.72 14.09 -6.38
C PHE A 338 30.35 14.67 -5.10
N ILE A 339 31.66 14.90 -5.10
CA ILE A 339 32.37 15.52 -3.97
C ILE A 339 31.89 16.96 -3.73
N GLU A 340 31.59 17.72 -4.78
CA GLU A 340 30.96 19.04 -4.64
C GLU A 340 29.64 18.97 -3.87
N GLU A 341 28.75 18.02 -4.20
CA GLU A 341 27.46 17.91 -3.51
C GLU A 341 27.63 17.35 -2.08
N LEU A 342 28.43 16.29 -1.91
CA LEU A 342 28.62 15.59 -0.64
C LEU A 342 29.39 16.39 0.42
N VAL A 343 30.40 17.17 -0.02
CA VAL A 343 31.29 17.89 0.89
C VAL A 343 30.95 19.37 0.87
N VAL A 344 31.12 20.05 -0.27
CA VAL A 344 30.98 21.52 -0.32
C VAL A 344 29.55 21.96 -0.02
N ARG A 345 28.55 21.37 -0.69
CA ARG A 345 27.15 21.79 -0.51
C ARG A 345 26.56 21.33 0.81
N ARG A 346 26.85 20.09 1.22
CA ARG A 346 26.41 19.58 2.51
C ARG A 346 26.97 20.39 3.68
N GLU A 347 28.27 20.64 3.70
CA GLU A 347 28.93 21.37 4.80
C GLU A 347 28.59 22.87 4.79
N LEU A 348 28.23 23.43 3.63
CA LEU A 348 27.62 24.77 3.56
C LEU A 348 26.29 24.83 4.32
N THR A 349 25.49 23.76 4.32
CA THR A 349 24.21 23.76 5.04
C THR A 349 24.41 23.73 6.56
N ASP A 350 25.42 22.99 7.03
CA ASP A 350 25.85 23.02 8.43
C ASP A 350 26.37 24.42 8.80
N ASN A 351 27.18 25.05 7.94
CA ASN A 351 27.63 26.43 8.12
C ASN A 351 26.46 27.42 8.23
N PHE A 352 25.45 27.28 7.35
CA PHE A 352 24.28 28.16 7.38
C PHE A 352 23.50 28.01 8.68
N CYS A 353 23.16 26.79 9.08
CA CYS A 353 22.40 26.57 10.31
C CYS A 353 23.20 26.97 11.56
N PHE A 354 24.52 26.80 11.55
CA PHE A 354 25.39 27.15 12.68
C PHE A 354 25.51 28.66 12.92
N TYR A 355 25.62 29.45 11.85
CA TYR A 355 25.81 30.91 11.94
C TYR A 355 24.52 31.72 11.80
N ASN A 356 23.37 31.08 11.58
CA ASN A 356 22.08 31.74 11.41
C ASN A 356 20.99 31.09 12.27
N GLU A 357 20.68 31.68 13.42
CA GLU A 357 19.65 31.16 14.35
C GLU A 357 18.23 31.10 13.75
N LYS A 358 18.00 31.87 12.66
CA LYS A 358 16.73 31.95 11.93
C LYS A 358 16.75 31.09 10.66
N TYR A 359 17.55 30.02 10.63
CA TYR A 359 17.75 29.18 9.44
C TYR A 359 16.47 28.54 8.85
N ASP A 360 15.37 28.53 9.61
CA ASP A 360 14.07 27.95 9.28
C ASP A 360 12.97 29.01 9.10
N ARG A 361 13.34 30.30 8.94
CA ARG A 361 12.39 31.41 8.75
C ARG A 361 12.80 32.34 7.62
N VAL A 362 11.84 33.04 7.03
CA VAL A 362 12.09 33.98 5.91
C VAL A 362 13.06 35.09 6.32
N GLU A 363 13.03 35.54 7.57
CA GLU A 363 13.95 36.55 8.12
C GLU A 363 15.40 36.07 8.20
N GLY A 364 15.65 34.76 8.10
CA GLY A 364 16.98 34.18 7.99
C GLY A 364 17.55 34.24 6.56
N ALA A 365 16.77 34.64 5.56
CA ALA A 365 17.24 34.79 4.19
C ALA A 365 18.08 36.06 4.00
N TYR A 366 18.75 36.21 2.85
CA TYR A 366 19.46 37.43 2.51
C TYR A 366 18.50 38.60 2.25
N GLU A 367 18.92 39.83 2.55
CA GLU A 367 18.09 41.04 2.44
C GLU A 367 17.43 41.20 1.06
N TRP A 368 18.16 40.88 -0.02
CA TRP A 368 17.61 40.98 -1.39
C TRP A 368 16.40 40.07 -1.59
N ALA A 369 16.41 38.88 -0.98
CA ALA A 369 15.35 37.89 -1.09
C ALA A 369 14.16 38.27 -0.20
N GLN A 370 14.43 38.74 1.03
CA GLN A 370 13.38 39.27 1.91
C GLN A 370 12.65 40.44 1.24
N LYS A 371 13.40 41.38 0.67
CA LYS A 371 12.84 42.54 -0.03
C LYS A 371 11.99 42.11 -1.21
N THR A 372 12.52 41.28 -2.12
CA THR A 372 11.76 40.89 -3.32
C THR A 372 10.51 40.06 -3.00
N LEU A 373 10.54 39.24 -1.95
CA LEU A 373 9.35 38.51 -1.50
C LEU A 373 8.29 39.46 -0.89
N LYS A 374 8.74 40.46 -0.13
CA LYS A 374 7.85 41.50 0.43
C LYS A 374 7.23 42.38 -0.65
N ASP A 375 8.02 42.81 -1.62
CA ASP A 375 7.56 43.66 -2.74
C ASP A 375 6.44 42.97 -3.55
N HIS A 376 6.42 41.63 -3.57
CA HIS A 376 5.44 40.80 -4.28
C HIS A 376 4.42 40.12 -3.36
N ALA A 377 4.33 40.55 -2.09
CA ALA A 377 3.45 39.91 -1.09
C ALA A 377 1.95 40.04 -1.42
N GLU A 378 1.55 41.09 -2.15
CA GLU A 378 0.16 41.38 -2.53
C GLU A 378 -0.22 40.87 -3.93
N ASP A 379 0.71 40.24 -4.64
CA ASP A 379 0.45 39.73 -5.98
C ASP A 379 -0.64 38.67 -5.97
N LYS A 380 -1.53 38.66 -6.97
CA LYS A 380 -2.58 37.64 -7.04
C LYS A 380 -1.97 36.26 -7.31
N ARG A 381 -2.22 35.29 -6.41
CA ARG A 381 -1.86 33.88 -6.63
C ARG A 381 -2.89 33.24 -7.55
N GLU A 382 -2.42 32.51 -8.57
CA GLU A 382 -3.29 31.75 -9.48
C GLU A 382 -3.99 30.59 -8.78
N TYR A 383 -3.29 29.95 -7.83
CA TYR A 383 -3.81 28.85 -7.02
C TYR A 383 -3.44 29.08 -5.55
N LEU A 384 -4.32 28.64 -4.65
CA LEU A 384 -4.06 28.58 -3.21
C LEU A 384 -4.42 27.18 -2.70
N TYR A 385 -3.42 26.47 -2.19
CA TYR A 385 -3.60 25.15 -1.60
C TYR A 385 -3.36 25.18 -0.11
N THR A 386 -4.23 24.51 0.63
CA THR A 386 -4.00 24.20 2.04
C THR A 386 -2.86 23.21 2.21
N ARG A 387 -2.22 23.21 3.39
CA ARG A 387 -1.25 22.18 3.78
C ARG A 387 -1.77 20.75 3.55
N GLU A 388 -3.04 20.48 3.85
CA GLU A 388 -3.64 19.16 3.66
C GLU A 388 -3.75 18.76 2.18
N GLN A 389 -4.11 19.70 1.30
CA GLN A 389 -4.16 19.45 -0.15
C GLN A 389 -2.77 19.17 -0.70
N LEU A 390 -1.76 19.94 -0.27
CA LEU A 390 -0.36 19.73 -0.63
C LEU A 390 0.14 18.38 -0.08
N GLU A 391 -0.10 18.07 1.19
CA GLU A 391 0.26 16.80 1.84
C GLU A 391 -0.32 15.59 1.10
N LYS A 392 -1.57 15.69 0.65
CA LYS A 392 -2.29 14.62 -0.08
C LYS A 392 -2.03 14.63 -1.59
N ALA A 393 -1.09 15.44 -2.09
CA ALA A 393 -0.77 15.55 -3.52
C ALA A 393 -1.99 15.88 -4.40
N LYS A 394 -2.82 16.83 -3.94
CA LYS A 394 -4.07 17.26 -4.61
C LYS A 394 -3.94 18.63 -5.26
N THR A 395 -2.91 18.81 -6.08
CA THR A 395 -2.73 20.02 -6.88
C THR A 395 -3.14 19.79 -8.34
N HIS A 396 -3.24 20.86 -9.11
CA HIS A 396 -3.45 20.79 -10.56
C HIS A 396 -2.22 20.27 -11.31
N ASP A 397 -1.03 20.33 -10.71
CA ASP A 397 0.24 19.98 -11.33
C ASP A 397 0.60 18.52 -11.03
N LYS A 398 0.54 17.69 -12.07
CA LYS A 398 0.85 16.26 -11.99
C LYS A 398 2.30 15.99 -11.60
N LEU A 399 3.26 16.77 -12.09
CA LEU A 399 4.67 16.60 -11.74
C LEU A 399 4.90 16.95 -10.26
N TRP A 400 4.22 17.97 -9.75
CA TRP A 400 4.27 18.30 -8.33
C TRP A 400 3.67 17.18 -7.47
N ASN A 401 2.48 16.68 -7.85
CA ASN A 401 1.83 15.58 -7.15
C ASN A 401 2.71 14.32 -7.17
N ALA A 402 3.30 13.97 -8.32
CA ALA A 402 4.24 12.86 -8.48
C ALA A 402 5.47 13.00 -7.56
N SER A 403 6.03 14.20 -7.47
CA SER A 403 7.16 14.50 -6.59
C SER A 403 6.78 14.32 -5.11
N GLN A 404 5.62 14.85 -4.71
CA GLN A 404 5.08 14.67 -3.36
C GLN A 404 4.84 13.19 -3.04
N TYR A 405 4.25 12.43 -3.96
CA TYR A 405 4.05 10.99 -3.79
C TYR A 405 5.35 10.24 -3.57
N GLN A 406 6.41 10.52 -4.35
CA GLN A 406 7.73 9.90 -4.16
C GLN A 406 8.26 10.10 -2.73
N MET A 407 8.09 11.31 -2.17
CA MET A 407 8.50 11.58 -0.79
C MET A 407 7.70 10.76 0.23
N ILE A 408 6.38 10.68 0.04
CA ILE A 408 5.48 9.94 0.93
C ILE A 408 5.80 8.45 0.90
N THR A 409 5.95 7.86 -0.29
CA THR A 409 6.08 6.40 -0.46
C THR A 409 7.50 5.92 -0.25
N GLU A 410 8.50 6.55 -0.88
CA GLU A 410 9.89 6.10 -0.82
C GLU A 410 10.63 6.66 0.39
N GLY A 411 10.05 7.64 1.10
CA GLY A 411 10.74 8.37 2.16
C GLY A 411 11.92 9.20 1.66
N LYS A 412 12.00 9.46 0.35
CA LYS A 412 13.06 10.27 -0.26
C LYS A 412 12.64 10.78 -1.64
N MET A 413 12.47 12.09 -1.79
CA MET A 413 12.25 12.70 -3.10
C MET A 413 13.56 12.90 -3.86
N HIS A 414 13.55 12.74 -5.19
CA HIS A 414 14.68 13.03 -6.06
C HIS A 414 15.14 14.50 -5.92
N GLY A 415 16.45 14.74 -5.84
CA GLY A 415 17.01 16.05 -5.49
C GLY A 415 16.59 17.18 -6.44
N PHE A 416 16.54 16.90 -7.75
CA PHE A 416 16.05 17.88 -8.73
C PHE A 416 14.59 18.29 -8.48
N LEU A 417 13.75 17.33 -8.07
CA LEU A 417 12.34 17.57 -7.84
C LEU A 417 12.06 18.27 -6.53
N ARG A 418 12.90 18.12 -5.49
CA ARG A 418 12.77 18.92 -4.26
C ARG A 418 12.79 20.42 -4.54
N MET A 419 13.66 20.84 -5.47
CA MET A 419 13.73 22.24 -5.93
C MET A 419 12.42 22.68 -6.62
N TYR A 420 11.91 21.86 -7.54
CA TYR A 420 10.65 22.13 -8.22
C TYR A 420 9.49 22.22 -7.21
N TRP A 421 9.39 21.21 -6.36
CA TRP A 421 8.36 21.01 -5.37
C TRP A 421 8.26 22.19 -4.40
N ALA A 422 9.37 22.59 -3.76
CA ALA A 422 9.35 23.69 -2.80
C ALA A 422 9.05 25.04 -3.46
N LYS A 423 9.52 25.27 -4.70
CA LYS A 423 9.21 26.48 -5.47
C LYS A 423 7.73 26.61 -5.79
N LYS A 424 7.06 25.50 -6.08
CA LYS A 424 5.61 25.50 -6.32
C LYS A 424 4.80 25.72 -5.05
N ILE A 425 5.29 25.30 -3.88
CA ILE A 425 4.66 25.65 -2.61
C ILE A 425 4.65 27.18 -2.43
N LEU A 426 5.77 27.87 -2.73
CA LEU A 426 5.81 29.34 -2.73
C LEU A 426 4.79 29.95 -3.70
N GLU A 427 4.66 29.38 -4.90
CA GLU A 427 3.71 29.88 -5.92
C GLU A 427 2.24 29.73 -5.52
N TRP A 428 1.91 28.73 -4.68
CA TRP A 428 0.53 28.31 -4.42
C TRP A 428 0.09 28.42 -2.96
N THR A 429 0.76 29.28 -2.18
CA THR A 429 0.40 29.58 -0.79
C THR A 429 0.29 31.09 -0.60
N SER A 430 -0.32 31.51 0.51
CA SER A 430 -0.68 32.92 0.72
C SER A 430 0.55 33.80 0.96
N SER A 431 1.64 33.25 1.48
CA SER A 431 2.83 33.98 1.90
C SER A 431 4.08 33.10 1.83
N PRO A 432 5.29 33.69 1.70
CA PRO A 432 6.54 32.93 1.77
C PRO A 432 6.75 32.26 3.14
N GLU A 433 6.22 32.84 4.23
CA GLU A 433 6.25 32.25 5.57
C GLU A 433 5.40 30.97 5.64
N GLU A 434 4.17 31.02 5.13
CA GLU A 434 3.32 29.82 5.01
C GLU A 434 3.97 28.78 4.10
N ALA A 435 4.52 29.21 2.96
CA ALA A 435 5.20 28.33 2.02
C ALA A 435 6.34 27.57 2.68
N LEU A 436 7.21 28.29 3.39
CA LEU A 436 8.37 27.73 4.08
C LEU A 436 7.93 26.79 5.19
N SER A 437 6.94 27.18 6.00
CA SER A 437 6.39 26.33 7.05
C SER A 437 5.85 25.01 6.52
N ILE A 438 5.07 25.04 5.43
CA ILE A 438 4.51 23.84 4.80
C ILE A 438 5.63 22.97 4.20
N ALA A 439 6.59 23.57 3.50
CA ALA A 439 7.70 22.84 2.91
C ALA A 439 8.55 22.13 3.97
N LEU A 440 8.88 22.81 5.08
CA LEU A 440 9.61 22.21 6.18
C LEU A 440 8.81 21.08 6.83
N TYR A 441 7.53 21.30 7.15
CA TYR A 441 6.66 20.28 7.71
C TYR A 441 6.61 19.01 6.84
N LEU A 442 6.39 19.15 5.53
CA LEU A 442 6.29 18.01 4.63
C LEU A 442 7.65 17.31 4.44
N ASN A 443 8.75 18.06 4.33
CA ASN A 443 10.08 17.48 4.25
C ASN A 443 10.39 16.64 5.51
N ASP A 444 10.14 17.20 6.69
CA ASP A 444 10.53 16.64 7.98
C ASP A 444 9.62 15.52 8.47
N ARG A 445 8.38 15.47 7.98
CA ARG A 445 7.44 14.39 8.29
C ARG A 445 7.67 13.14 7.44
N TYR A 446 8.05 13.30 6.18
CA TYR A 446 8.07 12.20 5.21
C TYR A 446 9.46 11.75 4.76
N SER A 447 10.42 12.65 4.60
CA SER A 447 11.76 12.29 4.12
C SER A 447 12.60 11.71 5.23
N LEU A 448 13.13 10.50 5.05
CA LEU A 448 14.09 9.88 5.97
C LEU A 448 15.34 10.75 6.22
N ASP A 449 15.69 11.61 5.25
CA ASP A 449 16.77 12.58 5.35
C ASP A 449 16.29 14.00 5.72
N GLY A 450 15.07 14.13 6.26
CA GLY A 450 14.52 15.36 6.82
C GLY A 450 14.95 15.62 8.27
N GLN A 451 14.53 16.75 8.82
CA GLN A 451 14.99 17.30 10.10
C GLN A 451 16.52 17.39 10.15
N ASP A 452 17.09 17.95 9.09
CA ASP A 452 18.53 17.99 8.83
C ASP A 452 18.89 19.37 8.24
N PRO A 453 20.10 19.92 8.50
CA PRO A 453 20.56 21.17 7.90
C PRO A 453 20.36 21.23 6.38
N ASN A 454 20.54 20.11 5.66
CA ASN A 454 20.31 20.04 4.23
C ASN A 454 18.84 20.26 3.84
N GLY A 455 17.90 19.79 4.66
CA GLY A 455 16.46 19.98 4.47
C GLY A 455 16.05 21.43 4.66
N PHE A 456 16.46 22.04 5.78
CA PHE A 456 16.19 23.46 6.07
C PHE A 456 16.75 24.37 4.98
N VAL A 457 18.03 24.22 4.67
CA VAL A 457 18.72 25.05 3.67
C VAL A 457 18.21 24.77 2.26
N GLY A 458 17.82 23.53 1.94
CA GLY A 458 17.19 23.20 0.66
C GLY A 458 15.84 23.91 0.45
N CYS A 459 15.02 24.00 1.49
CA CYS A 459 13.77 24.78 1.46
C CYS A 459 14.06 26.28 1.37
N MET A 460 15.01 26.79 2.16
CA MET A 460 15.45 28.20 2.13
C MET A 460 16.07 28.61 0.79
N TRP A 461 16.82 27.73 0.13
CA TRP A 461 17.33 27.94 -1.22
C TRP A 461 16.18 28.03 -2.23
N SER A 462 15.18 27.17 -2.07
CA SER A 462 14.06 27.06 -3.01
C SER A 462 13.09 28.24 -2.90
N ILE A 463 12.71 28.60 -1.68
CA ILE A 463 11.65 29.59 -1.38
C ILE A 463 12.25 30.98 -1.16
N CYS A 464 13.39 31.06 -0.46
CA CYS A 464 13.98 32.33 -0.05
C CYS A 464 15.32 32.65 -0.74
N GLY A 465 15.70 31.92 -1.79
CA GLY A 465 16.90 32.21 -2.59
C GLY A 465 18.23 32.13 -1.82
N THR A 466 18.25 31.49 -0.65
CA THR A 466 19.46 31.34 0.16
C THR A 466 20.53 30.58 -0.62
N HIS A 467 21.74 31.14 -0.69
CA HIS A 467 22.88 30.63 -1.48
C HIS A 467 22.67 30.66 -3.01
N ASP A 468 21.63 31.34 -3.49
CA ASP A 468 21.40 31.65 -4.89
C ASP A 468 21.61 33.15 -5.16
N GLN A 469 21.55 33.51 -6.43
CA GLN A 469 21.48 34.89 -6.89
C GLN A 469 20.03 35.29 -7.21
N GLY A 470 19.79 36.60 -7.36
CA GLY A 470 18.55 37.10 -7.95
C GLY A 470 18.43 36.73 -9.43
N TRP A 471 17.21 36.45 -9.86
CA TRP A 471 16.83 36.15 -11.24
C TRP A 471 15.90 37.22 -11.80
N LYS A 472 15.51 37.08 -13.07
CA LYS A 472 14.52 37.98 -13.69
C LYS A 472 13.26 38.02 -12.83
N GLU A 473 12.82 39.23 -12.50
CA GLU A 473 11.68 39.51 -11.62
C GLU A 473 10.36 39.07 -12.25
N ARG A 474 9.46 38.52 -11.41
CA ARG A 474 8.18 37.95 -11.81
C ARG A 474 7.15 38.10 -10.69
N GLU A 475 5.89 38.12 -11.05
CA GLU A 475 4.81 38.07 -10.07
C GLU A 475 4.94 36.84 -9.13
N VAL A 476 4.55 37.04 -7.88
CA VAL A 476 4.64 36.12 -6.74
C VAL A 476 6.08 35.81 -6.28
N PHE A 477 6.97 35.45 -7.22
CA PHE A 477 8.34 35.05 -6.88
C PHE A 477 9.29 36.23 -6.67
N GLY A 478 8.98 37.41 -7.19
CA GLY A 478 9.95 38.46 -7.39
C GLY A 478 11.17 37.92 -8.13
N LYS A 479 12.36 38.07 -7.52
CA LYS A 479 13.65 37.64 -8.07
C LYS A 479 14.08 36.24 -7.62
N ILE A 480 13.25 35.50 -6.90
CA ILE A 480 13.54 34.10 -6.55
C ILE A 480 13.59 33.25 -7.82
N ARG A 481 14.56 32.33 -7.92
CA ARG A 481 14.71 31.47 -9.11
C ARG A 481 13.42 30.72 -9.39
N PHE A 482 12.85 30.92 -10.57
CA PHE A 482 11.62 30.25 -10.98
C PHE A 482 11.89 28.89 -11.65
N MET A 483 11.00 27.92 -11.39
CA MET A 483 10.92 26.66 -12.13
C MET A 483 9.47 26.39 -12.56
N ASN A 484 9.26 25.93 -13.79
CA ASN A 484 7.95 25.51 -14.29
C ASN A 484 7.98 24.15 -14.96
N TYR A 485 6.78 23.58 -15.06
CA TYR A 485 6.47 22.34 -15.72
C TYR A 485 7.13 22.22 -17.11
N LYS A 486 6.91 23.20 -18.00
CA LYS A 486 7.52 23.22 -19.35
C LYS A 486 9.05 23.25 -19.30
N GLY A 487 9.64 23.88 -18.29
CA GLY A 487 11.08 23.88 -18.05
C GLY A 487 11.61 22.52 -17.65
N CYS A 488 10.86 21.76 -16.85
CA CYS A 488 11.17 20.36 -16.53
C CYS A 488 11.06 19.47 -17.77
N GLN A 489 10.03 19.65 -18.60
CA GLN A 489 9.85 18.88 -19.85
C GLN A 489 11.03 19.01 -20.83
N ARG A 490 11.76 20.14 -20.79
CA ARG A 490 12.97 20.34 -21.60
C ARG A 490 14.21 19.67 -21.02
N LYS A 491 14.18 19.24 -19.76
CA LYS A 491 15.34 18.70 -19.02
C LYS A 491 15.29 17.19 -18.85
N PHE A 492 14.10 16.61 -18.73
CA PHE A 492 13.89 15.17 -18.62
C PHE A 492 12.48 14.80 -19.11
N ASP A 493 12.25 13.50 -19.29
CA ASP A 493 10.92 12.98 -19.63
C ASP A 493 9.97 13.08 -18.43
N VAL A 494 9.32 14.24 -18.30
CA VAL A 494 8.32 14.51 -17.26
C VAL A 494 7.17 13.53 -17.33
N ALA A 495 6.70 13.20 -18.54
CA ALA A 495 5.58 12.28 -18.70
C ALA A 495 5.97 10.87 -18.24
N LYS A 496 7.22 10.43 -18.45
CA LYS A 496 7.74 9.18 -17.89
C LYS A 496 7.87 9.26 -16.37
N PHE A 497 8.28 10.39 -15.80
CA PHE A 497 8.35 10.51 -14.34
C PHE A 497 6.95 10.53 -13.70
N GLU A 498 6.01 11.28 -14.28
CA GLU A 498 4.60 11.28 -13.89
C GLU A 498 3.99 9.91 -14.05
N ARG A 499 4.26 9.22 -15.17
CA ARG A 499 3.89 7.81 -15.32
C ARG A 499 4.62 6.92 -14.33
N ASN A 500 5.85 7.16 -13.90
CA ASN A 500 6.49 6.36 -12.86
C ASN A 500 5.96 6.66 -11.44
N ALA A 501 5.15 7.72 -11.29
CA ALA A 501 4.44 8.07 -10.07
C ALA A 501 2.93 7.73 -10.13
N ASP A 502 2.33 7.73 -11.32
CA ASP A 502 0.94 7.33 -11.64
C ASP A 502 0.87 5.80 -11.96
N GLU A 503 1.93 5.24 -12.54
CA GLU A 503 2.32 3.83 -12.61
C GLU A 503 3.47 3.66 -11.62
N PRO A 504 3.35 2.82 -10.58
CA PRO A 504 4.50 2.61 -9.71
C PRO A 504 5.65 2.03 -10.56
N SER A 505 6.85 2.64 -10.46
CA SER A 505 8.04 2.30 -11.25
C SER A 505 8.19 0.80 -11.51
N ALA A 506 8.76 0.39 -12.65
CA ALA A 506 9.01 -1.02 -13.02
C ALA A 506 9.89 -1.84 -12.03
N LYS A 507 10.23 -1.30 -10.86
CA LYS A 507 10.75 -2.03 -9.69
C LYS A 507 9.70 -2.31 -8.62
N GLN A 508 8.54 -1.66 -8.63
CA GLN A 508 7.32 -2.16 -8.01
C GLN A 508 6.87 -3.46 -8.69
N GLN A 509 7.12 -3.64 -9.99
CA GLN A 509 7.02 -4.97 -10.63
C GLN A 509 8.01 -6.01 -10.07
N LYS A 510 9.00 -5.60 -9.26
CA LYS A 510 9.95 -6.48 -8.57
C LYS A 510 9.86 -6.43 -7.03
N LEU A 511 9.00 -5.58 -6.46
CA LEU A 511 8.73 -5.47 -5.02
C LEU A 511 7.31 -5.94 -4.70
N ASP A 512 6.37 -5.79 -5.64
CA ASP A 512 5.15 -6.60 -5.71
C ASP A 512 5.46 -8.07 -6.08
N SER A 513 6.73 -8.40 -6.37
CA SER A 513 7.21 -9.79 -6.50
C SER A 513 7.92 -10.33 -5.25
N THR A 514 7.82 -9.66 -4.10
CA THR A 514 8.14 -10.24 -2.78
C THR A 514 6.95 -10.24 -1.83
N LYS A 515 5.74 -10.19 -2.38
CA LYS A 515 4.72 -11.08 -1.87
C LYS A 515 4.87 -12.39 -2.65
N GLU A 516 5.27 -13.46 -1.99
CA GLU A 516 5.19 -14.78 -2.60
C GLU A 516 3.77 -14.93 -3.16
N LYS A 517 3.62 -15.47 -4.38
CA LYS A 517 2.30 -15.86 -4.86
C LYS A 517 1.61 -16.68 -3.77
N GLY A 518 0.42 -16.27 -3.35
CA GLY A 518 -0.26 -16.87 -2.21
C GLY A 518 -0.07 -16.13 -0.88
N TRP A 519 0.48 -14.91 -0.86
CA TRP A 519 0.59 -14.09 0.36
C TRP A 519 -0.74 -13.92 1.07
N LEU A 520 -1.83 -13.83 0.30
CA LEU A 520 -3.15 -13.66 0.87
C LEU A 520 -3.54 -14.95 1.58
N GLN A 521 -3.24 -16.11 1.02
CA GLN A 521 -3.51 -17.39 1.65
C GLN A 521 -2.74 -17.55 2.98
N ASP A 522 -1.47 -17.14 3.02
CA ASP A 522 -0.66 -17.18 4.25
C ASP A 522 -1.10 -16.15 5.28
N SER A 523 -1.41 -14.94 4.83
CA SER A 523 -1.97 -13.88 5.66
C SER A 523 -3.29 -14.32 6.31
N LEU A 524 -4.19 -14.93 5.53
CA LEU A 524 -5.47 -15.45 6.03
C LEU A 524 -5.25 -16.58 7.04
N LYS A 525 -4.29 -17.47 6.80
CA LYS A 525 -3.95 -18.53 7.77
C LYS A 525 -3.50 -17.93 9.10
N GLN A 526 -2.62 -16.93 9.08
CA GLN A 526 -2.15 -16.25 10.30
C GLN A 526 -3.24 -15.43 10.99
N GLN A 527 -4.08 -14.71 10.23
CA GLN A 527 -5.19 -13.91 10.76
C GLN A 527 -6.20 -14.81 11.48
N ARG A 528 -6.63 -15.90 10.85
CA ARG A 528 -7.61 -16.83 11.43
C ARG A 528 -7.10 -17.42 12.76
N THR A 529 -5.83 -17.80 12.87
CA THR A 529 -5.26 -18.31 14.14
C THR A 529 -5.32 -17.29 15.28
N LYS A 530 -5.25 -15.99 15.00
CA LYS A 530 -5.30 -14.92 16.02
C LYS A 530 -6.73 -14.59 16.47
N ASN A 531 -7.75 -14.97 15.69
CA ASN A 531 -9.14 -14.52 15.86
C ASN A 531 -10.02 -15.43 16.73
N LYS A 532 -9.45 -16.24 17.62
CA LYS A 532 -10.21 -17.19 18.46
C LYS A 532 -11.29 -16.56 19.35
N GLN A 533 -11.21 -15.26 19.63
CA GLN A 533 -12.11 -14.56 20.55
C GLN A 533 -13.26 -13.79 19.86
N ILE A 534 -13.38 -13.84 18.53
CA ILE A 534 -14.45 -13.12 17.83
C ILE A 534 -15.81 -13.75 18.16
N LYS A 535 -16.73 -12.94 18.69
CA LYS A 535 -18.07 -13.38 19.06
C LYS A 535 -18.98 -13.45 17.83
N PHE A 536 -19.76 -14.52 17.75
CA PHE A 536 -20.84 -14.65 16.78
C PHE A 536 -21.95 -13.63 17.08
N ASN A 537 -22.36 -12.85 16.08
CA ASN A 537 -23.48 -11.93 16.22
C ASN A 537 -24.80 -12.67 15.99
N LYS A 538 -25.63 -12.78 17.04
CA LYS A 538 -26.90 -13.51 16.97
C LYS A 538 -27.93 -12.87 16.04
N GLU A 539 -27.81 -11.58 15.69
CA GLU A 539 -28.73 -10.94 14.73
C GLU A 539 -28.62 -11.52 13.31
N ARG A 540 -27.56 -12.31 13.04
CA ARG A 540 -27.39 -13.08 11.79
C ARG A 540 -28.26 -14.32 11.70
N LEU A 541 -28.88 -14.76 12.80
CA LEU A 541 -29.64 -16.01 12.86
C LEU A 541 -31.15 -15.77 12.92
N ARG A 542 -31.91 -16.72 12.36
CA ARG A 542 -33.36 -16.83 12.53
C ARG A 542 -33.74 -18.29 12.72
N PHE A 543 -34.63 -18.56 13.66
CA PHE A 543 -35.27 -19.86 13.77
C PHE A 543 -36.43 -19.94 12.78
N ILE A 544 -36.41 -20.99 11.96
CA ILE A 544 -37.42 -21.25 10.94
C ILE A 544 -38.48 -22.21 11.48
N SER A 545 -38.10 -23.13 12.37
CA SER A 545 -39.03 -23.95 13.14
C SER A 545 -39.35 -23.33 14.50
N ASN A 546 -40.41 -23.83 15.15
CA ASN A 546 -40.90 -23.32 16.45
C ASN A 546 -40.08 -23.81 17.65
N THR A 547 -39.14 -24.73 17.44
CA THR A 547 -38.25 -25.22 18.48
C THR A 547 -36.88 -24.56 18.33
N GLU A 548 -36.35 -24.04 19.43
CA GLU A 548 -35.03 -23.40 19.47
C GLU A 548 -33.97 -24.26 20.16
N ARG A 549 -34.40 -25.31 20.86
CA ARG A 549 -33.52 -26.19 21.63
C ARG A 549 -33.13 -27.40 20.80
N ILE A 550 -31.88 -27.81 20.94
CA ILE A 550 -31.40 -29.07 20.39
C ILE A 550 -32.20 -30.23 20.99
N LYS A 551 -32.50 -31.25 20.19
CA LYS A 551 -33.15 -32.48 20.67
C LYS A 551 -32.23 -33.23 21.64
N GLN A 552 -32.77 -33.65 22.78
CA GLN A 552 -32.01 -34.45 23.76
C GLN A 552 -31.72 -35.85 23.22
N GLY A 553 -30.57 -36.41 23.59
CA GLY A 553 -30.15 -37.75 23.14
C GLY A 553 -29.68 -37.83 21.69
N SER A 554 -29.44 -36.68 21.04
CA SER A 554 -28.99 -36.64 19.64
C SER A 554 -27.54 -37.09 19.46
N GLU A 555 -27.20 -37.59 18.27
CA GLU A 555 -25.85 -38.05 17.92
C GLU A 555 -25.03 -37.02 17.11
N GLY A 556 -25.58 -35.85 16.79
CA GLY A 556 -24.86 -34.83 16.00
C GLY A 556 -25.62 -33.53 15.73
N VAL A 557 -24.93 -32.54 15.17
CA VAL A 557 -25.50 -31.31 14.60
C VAL A 557 -25.22 -31.28 13.10
N LEU A 558 -26.20 -30.86 12.30
CA LEU A 558 -26.07 -30.74 10.85
C LEU A 558 -25.94 -29.28 10.41
N TYR A 559 -24.98 -28.99 9.55
CA TYR A 559 -25.00 -27.83 8.67
C TYR A 559 -25.37 -28.29 7.25
N TRP A 560 -26.57 -27.93 6.81
CA TRP A 560 -26.97 -28.01 5.42
C TRP A 560 -26.41 -26.81 4.66
N MET A 561 -25.32 -27.05 3.93
CA MET A 561 -24.67 -26.06 3.09
C MET A 561 -25.44 -25.95 1.77
N SER A 562 -25.97 -24.77 1.45
CA SER A 562 -26.78 -24.55 0.25
C SER A 562 -26.15 -23.57 -0.74
N ARG A 563 -25.64 -22.43 -0.27
CA ARG A 563 -25.09 -21.32 -1.05
C ARG A 563 -23.62 -21.05 -0.75
N ASP A 564 -23.21 -21.11 0.52
CA ASP A 564 -21.90 -20.64 0.96
C ASP A 564 -20.86 -21.78 0.98
N HIS A 565 -20.39 -22.20 -0.21
CA HIS A 565 -19.52 -23.37 -0.40
C HIS A 565 -18.05 -23.14 0.01
N ARG A 566 -17.84 -22.90 1.30
CA ARG A 566 -16.53 -22.73 1.94
C ARG A 566 -16.61 -23.13 3.41
N VAL A 567 -15.50 -23.64 3.97
CA VAL A 567 -15.42 -23.99 5.40
C VAL A 567 -15.10 -22.77 6.23
N GLN A 568 -13.99 -22.09 5.91
CA GLN A 568 -13.58 -20.87 6.60
C GLN A 568 -14.35 -19.66 6.07
N ASP A 569 -14.43 -18.61 6.89
CA ASP A 569 -15.19 -17.39 6.59
C ASP A 569 -16.69 -17.64 6.31
N ASN A 570 -17.26 -18.64 6.97
CA ASN A 570 -18.66 -19.06 6.85
C ASN A 570 -19.37 -18.95 8.21
N TRP A 571 -20.26 -17.97 8.35
CA TRP A 571 -21.00 -17.76 9.61
C TRP A 571 -21.98 -18.88 9.94
N ALA A 572 -22.56 -19.56 8.94
CA ALA A 572 -23.47 -20.68 9.17
C ALA A 572 -22.71 -21.90 9.72
N LEU A 573 -21.58 -22.25 9.10
CA LEU A 573 -20.72 -23.34 9.59
C LEU A 573 -20.12 -23.02 10.97
N THR A 574 -19.71 -21.77 11.18
CA THR A 574 -19.23 -21.27 12.49
C THR A 574 -20.29 -21.49 13.57
N HIS A 575 -21.54 -21.10 13.30
CA HIS A 575 -22.63 -21.28 14.25
C HIS A 575 -22.93 -22.75 14.52
N ALA A 576 -22.96 -23.59 13.48
CA ALA A 576 -23.17 -25.02 13.61
C ALA A 576 -22.08 -25.68 14.47
N GLN A 577 -20.80 -25.31 14.27
CA GLN A 577 -19.71 -25.80 15.11
C GLN A 577 -19.84 -25.33 16.57
N GLN A 578 -20.18 -24.06 16.81
CA GLN A 578 -20.39 -23.55 18.16
C GLN A 578 -21.53 -24.28 18.89
N LEU A 579 -22.63 -24.57 18.18
CA LEU A 579 -23.74 -25.35 18.72
C LEU A 579 -23.32 -26.78 19.04
N ALA A 580 -22.63 -27.45 18.12
CA ALA A 580 -22.11 -28.81 18.30
C ALA A 580 -21.13 -28.90 19.49
N LEU A 581 -20.21 -27.95 19.61
CA LEU A 581 -19.25 -27.86 20.71
C LEU A 581 -19.94 -27.66 22.06
N LYS A 582 -20.95 -26.78 22.11
CA LYS A 582 -21.72 -26.50 23.33
C LYS A 582 -22.43 -27.75 23.85
N GLU A 583 -22.95 -28.57 22.94
CA GLU A 583 -23.72 -29.78 23.25
C GLU A 583 -22.85 -31.05 23.28
N LYS A 584 -21.54 -30.91 23.02
CA LYS A 584 -20.55 -32.01 22.97
C LYS A 584 -20.87 -33.08 21.93
N LEU A 585 -21.40 -32.67 20.78
CA LEU A 585 -21.85 -33.55 19.71
C LEU A 585 -20.95 -33.46 18.47
N PRO A 586 -20.84 -34.52 17.66
CA PRO A 586 -20.27 -34.48 16.31
C PRO A 586 -20.92 -33.43 15.39
N LEU A 587 -20.13 -32.90 14.45
CA LEU A 587 -20.58 -31.96 13.43
C LEU A 587 -20.61 -32.63 12.05
N HIS A 588 -21.75 -32.52 11.40
CA HIS A 588 -22.00 -32.97 10.04
C HIS A 588 -22.21 -31.77 9.13
N VAL A 589 -21.66 -31.82 7.92
CA VAL A 589 -21.94 -30.88 6.83
C VAL A 589 -22.52 -31.68 5.68
N CYS A 590 -23.59 -31.22 5.05
CA CYS A 590 -24.10 -31.86 3.85
C CYS A 590 -24.42 -30.86 2.74
N PHE A 591 -24.31 -31.34 1.50
CA PHE A 591 -24.80 -30.66 0.31
C PHE A 591 -25.82 -31.56 -0.40
N CYS A 592 -26.99 -31.02 -0.74
CA CYS A 592 -28.03 -31.72 -1.49
C CYS A 592 -27.85 -31.42 -2.98
N LEU A 593 -27.34 -32.39 -3.72
CA LEU A 593 -27.11 -32.29 -5.16
C LEU A 593 -28.39 -32.68 -5.92
N PHE A 594 -29.04 -31.66 -6.46
CA PHE A 594 -30.17 -31.79 -7.38
C PHE A 594 -29.85 -31.06 -8.68
N VAL A 595 -30.17 -31.71 -9.81
CA VAL A 595 -30.06 -31.12 -11.15
C VAL A 595 -31.46 -31.02 -11.74
N PRO A 596 -32.04 -29.82 -11.82
CA PRO A 596 -33.31 -29.66 -12.52
C PRO A 596 -33.10 -29.92 -14.00
N LYS A 597 -34.08 -30.58 -14.64
CA LYS A 597 -34.13 -30.73 -16.09
C LYS A 597 -34.39 -29.36 -16.71
N SER A 598 -33.32 -28.67 -17.09
CA SER A 598 -33.35 -27.32 -17.63
C SER A 598 -32.12 -27.07 -18.48
N GLU A 599 -32.26 -26.28 -19.54
CA GLU A 599 -31.13 -25.81 -20.37
C GLU A 599 -30.20 -24.85 -19.60
N LEU A 600 -30.66 -24.32 -18.45
CA LEU A 600 -29.86 -23.49 -17.56
C LEU A 600 -28.88 -24.33 -16.71
N SER A 601 -29.12 -25.63 -16.60
CA SER A 601 -28.27 -26.57 -15.87
C SER A 601 -27.08 -26.97 -16.74
N THR A 602 -26.05 -26.13 -16.81
CA THR A 602 -24.90 -26.36 -17.70
C THR A 602 -23.71 -27.03 -17.00
N LEU A 603 -22.87 -27.71 -17.79
CA LEU A 603 -21.61 -28.30 -17.35
C LEU A 603 -20.70 -27.25 -16.71
N ARG A 604 -20.64 -26.04 -17.29
CA ARG A 604 -19.93 -24.89 -16.74
C ARG A 604 -20.28 -24.62 -15.28
N HIS A 605 -21.57 -24.49 -14.95
CA HIS A 605 -22.01 -24.18 -13.58
C HIS A 605 -21.77 -25.34 -12.62
N TYR A 606 -22.20 -26.55 -12.99
CA TYR A 606 -22.13 -27.72 -12.13
C TYR A 606 -20.69 -28.18 -11.89
N SER A 607 -19.82 -28.08 -12.89
CA SER A 607 -18.41 -28.38 -12.71
C SER A 607 -17.72 -27.38 -11.78
N PHE A 608 -17.99 -26.07 -11.96
CA PHE A 608 -17.44 -25.03 -11.07
C PHE A 608 -17.88 -25.26 -9.61
N MET A 609 -19.16 -25.57 -9.38
CA MET A 609 -19.69 -25.92 -8.06
C MET A 609 -19.07 -27.20 -7.47
N LEU A 610 -19.11 -28.32 -8.19
CA LEU A 610 -18.62 -29.61 -7.68
C LEU A 610 -17.12 -29.61 -7.40
N LYS A 611 -16.32 -28.92 -8.23
CA LYS A 611 -14.88 -28.75 -7.98
C LYS A 611 -14.62 -27.93 -6.71
N GLY A 612 -15.46 -26.94 -6.40
CA GLY A 612 -15.42 -26.21 -5.13
C GLY A 612 -15.83 -27.07 -3.93
N LEU A 613 -16.93 -27.83 -4.04
CA LEU A 613 -17.37 -28.76 -3.00
C LEU A 613 -16.35 -29.87 -2.72
N LYS A 614 -15.60 -30.32 -3.73
CA LYS A 614 -14.45 -31.22 -3.55
C LYS A 614 -13.34 -30.60 -2.68
N GLU A 615 -13.18 -29.28 -2.71
CA GLU A 615 -12.27 -28.57 -1.80
C GLU A 615 -12.83 -28.52 -0.37
N VAL A 616 -14.13 -28.21 -0.23
CA VAL A 616 -14.84 -28.20 1.06
C VAL A 616 -14.76 -29.56 1.75
N GLU A 617 -15.03 -30.64 1.03
CA GLU A 617 -14.97 -32.01 1.54
C GLU A 617 -13.59 -32.35 2.11
N LYS A 618 -12.52 -32.00 1.39
CA LYS A 618 -11.14 -32.19 1.84
C LYS A 618 -10.83 -31.37 3.10
N GLU A 619 -11.27 -30.12 3.17
CA GLU A 619 -11.03 -29.26 4.32
C GLU A 619 -11.83 -29.74 5.55
N CYS A 620 -13.11 -30.09 5.39
CA CYS A 620 -13.91 -30.71 6.45
C CYS A 620 -13.24 -31.98 7.01
N ARG A 621 -12.76 -32.87 6.12
CA ARG A 621 -12.05 -34.09 6.51
C ARG A 621 -10.80 -33.80 7.34
N SER A 622 -10.03 -32.76 6.99
CA SER A 622 -8.83 -32.37 7.75
C SER A 622 -9.14 -31.81 9.15
N LEU A 623 -10.39 -31.40 9.38
CA LEU A 623 -10.90 -30.86 10.64
C LEU A 623 -11.75 -31.88 11.41
N ASP A 624 -11.75 -33.16 11.02
CA ASP A 624 -12.60 -34.23 11.59
C ASP A 624 -14.11 -33.92 11.50
N ILE A 625 -14.52 -33.07 10.55
CA ILE A 625 -15.91 -32.74 10.25
C ILE A 625 -16.40 -33.63 9.12
N GLN A 626 -17.57 -34.25 9.27
CA GLN A 626 -18.10 -35.20 8.29
C GLN A 626 -18.83 -34.46 7.16
N PHE A 627 -18.33 -34.54 5.93
CA PHE A 627 -18.98 -33.95 4.75
C PHE A 627 -19.76 -35.01 3.94
N HIS A 628 -21.04 -34.79 3.69
CA HIS A 628 -21.94 -35.72 2.99
C HIS A 628 -22.49 -35.10 1.72
N LEU A 629 -22.40 -35.82 0.60
CA LEU A 629 -23.10 -35.46 -0.64
C LEU A 629 -24.38 -36.30 -0.72
N LEU A 630 -25.54 -35.64 -0.66
CA LEU A 630 -26.84 -36.28 -0.76
C LEU A 630 -27.40 -36.06 -2.16
N HIS A 631 -27.86 -37.11 -2.82
CA HIS A 631 -28.44 -37.00 -4.17
C HIS A 631 -29.96 -36.84 -4.07
N GLY A 632 -30.47 -35.67 -4.46
CA GLY A 632 -31.90 -35.35 -4.42
C GLY A 632 -32.16 -33.94 -3.89
N SER A 633 -33.43 -33.53 -3.95
CA SER A 633 -33.85 -32.24 -3.40
C SER A 633 -33.75 -32.26 -1.86
N ALA A 634 -33.47 -31.11 -1.25
CA ALA A 634 -33.27 -31.01 0.19
C ALA A 634 -34.50 -31.48 0.99
N GLY A 635 -35.70 -31.12 0.55
CA GLY A 635 -36.96 -31.52 1.21
C GLY A 635 -37.18 -33.04 1.24
N ASP A 636 -36.65 -33.76 0.24
CA ASP A 636 -36.80 -35.22 0.13
C ASP A 636 -35.75 -35.99 0.93
N VAL A 637 -34.49 -35.55 0.87
CA VAL A 637 -33.36 -36.35 1.37
C VAL A 637 -32.92 -35.99 2.78
N LEU A 638 -33.06 -34.71 3.20
CA LEU A 638 -32.60 -34.27 4.51
C LEU A 638 -33.36 -34.90 5.68
N PRO A 639 -34.70 -35.05 5.66
CA PRO A 639 -35.43 -35.64 6.80
C PRO A 639 -34.99 -37.07 7.10
N GLY A 640 -34.84 -37.89 6.05
CA GLY A 640 -34.34 -39.25 6.17
C GLY A 640 -32.91 -39.28 6.70
N PHE A 641 -32.04 -38.41 6.19
CA PHE A 641 -30.66 -38.30 6.66
C PHE A 641 -30.54 -37.84 8.13
N VAL A 642 -31.35 -36.85 8.54
CA VAL A 642 -31.43 -36.36 9.92
C VAL A 642 -31.92 -37.44 10.86
N SER A 643 -32.94 -38.20 10.45
CA SER A 643 -33.51 -39.28 11.26
C SER A 643 -32.56 -40.48 11.37
N ASP A 644 -31.97 -40.92 10.25
CA ASP A 644 -31.01 -42.03 10.21
C ASP A 644 -29.84 -41.80 11.17
N ARG A 645 -29.33 -40.56 11.23
CA ARG A 645 -28.15 -40.18 12.03
C ARG A 645 -28.48 -39.51 13.36
N GLU A 646 -29.76 -39.51 13.76
CA GLU A 646 -30.23 -38.94 15.02
C GLU A 646 -29.72 -37.51 15.27
N LEU A 647 -29.73 -36.67 14.24
CA LEU A 647 -29.17 -35.31 14.30
C LEU A 647 -30.13 -34.37 15.04
N GLY A 648 -29.61 -33.61 15.99
CA GLY A 648 -30.39 -32.84 16.95
C GLY A 648 -30.74 -31.41 16.55
N ALA A 649 -30.11 -30.90 15.49
CA ALA A 649 -30.32 -29.56 14.95
C ALA A 649 -29.87 -29.48 13.49
N VAL A 650 -30.53 -28.63 12.70
CA VAL A 650 -30.14 -28.31 11.32
C VAL A 650 -29.89 -26.81 11.21
N VAL A 651 -28.67 -26.43 10.87
CA VAL A 651 -28.28 -25.07 10.49
C VAL A 651 -28.19 -24.99 8.96
N THR A 652 -28.58 -23.88 8.36
CA THR A 652 -28.45 -23.63 6.92
C THR A 652 -28.10 -22.17 6.63
N ASP A 653 -27.54 -21.90 5.46
CA ASP A 653 -27.22 -20.56 5.00
C ASP A 653 -28.41 -19.88 4.28
N PHE A 654 -28.38 -18.55 4.22
CA PHE A 654 -29.43 -17.72 3.60
C PHE A 654 -29.21 -17.49 2.11
N SER A 655 -30.29 -17.66 1.34
CA SER A 655 -30.41 -17.21 -0.04
C SER A 655 -31.77 -16.53 -0.26
N PRO A 656 -31.81 -15.33 -0.88
CA PRO A 656 -33.06 -14.57 -1.05
C PRO A 656 -33.88 -15.00 -2.26
N LEU A 657 -33.40 -15.96 -3.06
CA LEU A 657 -34.06 -16.39 -4.29
C LEU A 657 -35.25 -17.32 -4.00
N ARG A 658 -36.20 -17.37 -4.94
CA ARG A 658 -37.45 -18.12 -4.84
C ARG A 658 -37.22 -19.62 -4.64
N GLU A 659 -36.38 -20.28 -5.45
CA GLU A 659 -36.17 -21.73 -5.29
C GLU A 659 -35.49 -22.10 -3.96
N PRO A 660 -34.40 -21.43 -3.52
CA PRO A 660 -33.80 -21.69 -2.21
C PRO A 660 -34.75 -21.44 -1.02
N LEU A 661 -35.60 -20.41 -1.08
CA LEU A 661 -36.63 -20.18 -0.06
C LEU A 661 -37.68 -21.29 -0.06
N GLN A 662 -38.06 -21.79 -1.24
CA GLN A 662 -38.96 -22.94 -1.36
C GLN A 662 -38.32 -24.20 -0.74
N TRP A 663 -37.04 -24.48 -1.02
CA TRP A 663 -36.33 -25.61 -0.40
C TRP A 663 -36.32 -25.52 1.12
N LEU A 664 -36.11 -24.31 1.67
CA LEU A 664 -36.15 -24.09 3.12
C LEU A 664 -37.53 -24.41 3.70
N GLU A 665 -38.61 -23.96 3.06
CA GLU A 665 -39.98 -24.26 3.48
C GLU A 665 -40.33 -25.74 3.33
N ASP A 666 -39.85 -26.41 2.30
CA ASP A 666 -40.05 -27.86 2.12
C ASP A 666 -39.34 -28.64 3.23
N VAL A 667 -38.08 -28.30 3.53
CA VAL A 667 -37.33 -28.89 4.64
C VAL A 667 -38.01 -28.61 5.98
N LYS A 668 -38.52 -27.40 6.22
CA LYS A 668 -39.29 -27.07 7.43
C LYS A 668 -40.55 -27.93 7.57
N LYS A 669 -41.22 -28.26 6.47
CA LYS A 669 -42.42 -29.10 6.48
C LYS A 669 -42.08 -30.56 6.75
N THR A 670 -40.99 -31.06 6.18
CA THR A 670 -40.64 -32.49 6.19
C THR A 670 -39.71 -32.90 7.35
N LEU A 671 -38.96 -31.96 7.95
CA LEU A 671 -38.16 -32.24 9.13
C LEU A 671 -39.02 -32.63 10.35
N PRO A 672 -38.53 -33.51 11.23
CA PRO A 672 -39.21 -33.80 12.48
C PRO A 672 -39.42 -32.53 13.32
N LYS A 673 -40.62 -32.37 13.90
CA LYS A 673 -41.08 -31.14 14.57
C LYS A 673 -40.23 -30.72 15.78
N ASP A 674 -39.53 -31.67 16.38
CA ASP A 674 -38.63 -31.50 17.52
C ASP A 674 -37.20 -31.07 17.13
N ILE A 675 -36.88 -31.00 15.83
CA ILE A 675 -35.58 -30.57 15.33
C ILE A 675 -35.59 -29.05 15.01
N PRO A 676 -34.70 -28.25 15.61
CA PRO A 676 -34.55 -26.83 15.28
C PRO A 676 -33.96 -26.68 13.87
N LEU A 677 -34.61 -25.88 13.02
CA LEU A 677 -34.10 -25.43 11.73
C LEU A 677 -33.68 -23.97 11.85
N ILE A 678 -32.39 -23.70 11.74
CA ILE A 678 -31.76 -22.41 11.99
C ILE A 678 -31.17 -21.88 10.68
N GLN A 679 -31.62 -20.71 10.23
CA GLN A 679 -31.04 -20.04 9.07
C GLN A 679 -30.06 -18.96 9.52
N VAL A 680 -28.90 -18.87 8.85
CA VAL A 680 -27.87 -17.87 9.11
C VAL A 680 -27.51 -17.11 7.84
N ASP A 681 -27.52 -15.78 7.89
CA ASP A 681 -26.97 -14.97 6.80
C ASP A 681 -25.44 -14.94 6.87
N ALA A 682 -24.83 -15.85 6.09
CA ALA A 682 -23.39 -16.01 5.92
C ALA A 682 -22.85 -15.38 4.62
N HIS A 683 -23.75 -14.92 3.74
CA HIS A 683 -23.41 -14.36 2.45
C HIS A 683 -23.23 -12.84 2.52
N ASN A 684 -24.11 -12.17 3.26
CA ASN A 684 -24.08 -10.73 3.44
C ASN A 684 -23.22 -10.30 4.63
N ILE A 685 -22.62 -9.10 4.50
CA ILE A 685 -21.88 -8.50 5.61
C ILE A 685 -22.89 -8.16 6.69
N VAL A 686 -23.93 -7.39 6.36
CA VAL A 686 -25.06 -7.15 7.25
C VAL A 686 -26.19 -8.09 6.82
N PRO A 687 -26.79 -8.89 7.73
CA PRO A 687 -27.89 -9.77 7.38
C PRO A 687 -29.00 -9.02 6.66
N CYS A 688 -29.54 -9.59 5.58
CA CYS A 688 -30.47 -8.90 4.67
C CYS A 688 -31.63 -8.21 5.42
N TRP A 689 -32.17 -8.90 6.42
CA TRP A 689 -33.27 -8.38 7.25
C TRP A 689 -32.88 -7.41 8.36
N VAL A 690 -31.61 -7.40 8.77
CA VAL A 690 -31.07 -6.39 9.70
C VAL A 690 -30.74 -5.12 8.93
N ALA A 691 -30.23 -5.26 7.70
CA ALA A 691 -29.91 -4.14 6.83
C ALA A 691 -31.12 -3.25 6.54
N SER A 692 -32.29 -3.86 6.34
CA SER A 692 -33.56 -3.15 6.20
C SER A 692 -34.75 -4.07 6.49
N PRO A 693 -35.81 -3.61 7.17
CA PRO A 693 -37.04 -4.38 7.37
C PRO A 693 -37.97 -4.37 6.16
N LYS A 694 -37.58 -3.72 5.06
CA LYS A 694 -38.41 -3.52 3.86
C LYS A 694 -37.58 -3.47 2.58
N LEU A 695 -38.28 -3.56 1.45
CA LEU A 695 -37.73 -3.30 0.12
C LEU A 695 -37.19 -1.87 0.01
N GLU A 696 -35.92 -1.75 -0.33
CA GLU A 696 -35.24 -0.48 -0.59
C GLU A 696 -35.23 -0.18 -2.09
N TYR A 697 -35.68 1.02 -2.47
CA TYR A 697 -35.88 1.34 -3.89
C TYR A 697 -34.64 1.93 -4.57
N ALA A 698 -33.55 2.21 -3.86
CA ALA A 698 -32.32 2.73 -4.44
C ALA A 698 -31.11 2.56 -3.51
N ALA A 699 -29.89 2.59 -4.08
CA ALA A 699 -28.66 2.58 -3.29
C ALA A 699 -28.60 3.68 -2.22
N ARG A 700 -29.18 4.86 -2.50
CA ARG A 700 -29.20 5.97 -1.53
C ARG A 700 -30.00 5.67 -0.25
N THR A 701 -30.96 4.75 -0.31
CA THR A 701 -31.86 4.48 0.84
C THR A 701 -31.34 3.35 1.73
N ILE A 702 -30.61 2.39 1.15
CA ILE A 702 -29.95 1.33 1.92
C ILE A 702 -28.56 1.73 2.44
N ARG A 703 -27.83 2.60 1.72
CA ARG A 703 -26.44 2.99 2.06
C ARG A 703 -26.28 3.44 3.49
N GLY A 704 -27.08 4.42 3.95
CA GLY A 704 -26.98 4.95 5.30
C GLY A 704 -27.22 3.89 6.39
N LYS A 705 -28.11 2.93 6.11
CA LYS A 705 -28.40 1.82 7.03
C LYS A 705 -27.23 0.85 7.13
N LEU A 706 -26.69 0.43 5.98
CA LEU A 706 -25.50 -0.42 5.92
C LEU A 706 -24.31 0.28 6.58
N THR A 707 -24.00 1.52 6.22
CA THR A 707 -22.88 2.27 6.81
C THR A 707 -22.97 2.37 8.33
N LYS A 708 -24.18 2.56 8.89
CA LYS A 708 -24.40 2.58 10.34
C LYS A 708 -24.10 1.23 11.00
N LEU A 709 -24.40 0.14 10.32
CA LEU A 709 -24.28 -1.24 10.83
C LEU A 709 -22.91 -1.88 10.54
N LEU A 710 -22.16 -1.39 9.55
CA LEU A 710 -20.86 -1.95 9.18
C LEU A 710 -19.88 -2.09 10.35
N PRO A 711 -19.73 -1.12 11.28
CA PRO A 711 -18.83 -1.29 12.43
C PRO A 711 -19.17 -2.51 13.30
N GLN A 712 -20.43 -2.92 13.35
CA GLN A 712 -20.91 -4.08 14.12
C GLN A 712 -20.75 -5.40 13.36
N PHE A 713 -20.87 -5.37 12.03
CA PHE A 713 -20.99 -6.60 11.23
C PHE A 713 -19.78 -6.90 10.34
N LEU A 714 -19.01 -5.90 9.94
CA LEU A 714 -17.75 -6.04 9.18
C LEU A 714 -16.59 -6.34 10.14
N THR A 715 -16.74 -7.40 10.93
CA THR A 715 -15.69 -7.94 11.80
C THR A 715 -14.89 -9.00 11.05
N ASP A 716 -13.74 -9.42 11.58
CA ASP A 716 -13.10 -10.63 11.06
C ASP A 716 -13.89 -11.90 11.48
N PHE A 717 -13.48 -13.07 11.01
CA PHE A 717 -14.11 -14.35 11.28
C PHE A 717 -13.34 -15.14 12.35
N PRO A 718 -14.04 -15.90 13.22
CA PRO A 718 -13.39 -16.93 14.02
C PRO A 718 -12.89 -18.07 13.13
N LEU A 719 -11.83 -18.75 13.56
CA LEU A 719 -11.31 -19.95 12.89
C LEU A 719 -12.27 -21.12 13.13
N VAL A 720 -12.62 -21.84 12.06
CA VAL A 720 -13.24 -23.16 12.18
C VAL A 720 -12.14 -24.14 12.56
N GLU A 721 -12.28 -24.75 13.73
CA GLU A 721 -11.24 -25.60 14.32
C GLU A 721 -11.51 -27.08 14.05
N LYS A 722 -10.52 -27.91 14.37
CA LYS A 722 -10.67 -29.36 14.35
C LYS A 722 -11.75 -29.76 15.37
N HIS A 723 -12.78 -30.47 14.92
CA HIS A 723 -13.91 -30.82 15.76
C HIS A 723 -13.55 -32.00 16.69
N PRO A 724 -13.69 -31.85 18.02
CA PRO A 724 -13.18 -32.85 18.98
C PRO A 724 -14.12 -34.05 19.16
N TYR A 725 -15.37 -33.96 18.71
CA TYR A 725 -16.36 -35.02 18.88
C TYR A 725 -16.52 -35.80 17.57
N THR A 726 -16.09 -37.05 17.58
CA THR A 726 -16.16 -37.95 16.42
C THR A 726 -17.43 -38.79 16.46
N THR A 727 -17.93 -39.18 15.28
CA THR A 727 -19.05 -40.12 15.14
C THR A 727 -18.56 -41.49 14.67
N ALA A 728 -19.19 -42.56 15.13
CA ALA A 728 -18.97 -43.90 14.59
C ALA A 728 -19.45 -44.02 13.13
N ARG A 729 -20.43 -43.21 12.71
CA ARG A 729 -21.00 -43.21 11.37
C ARG A 729 -20.29 -42.17 10.49
N THR A 730 -19.14 -42.53 9.94
CA THR A 730 -18.36 -41.62 9.09
C THR A 730 -19.01 -41.37 7.72
N ALA A 731 -18.59 -40.30 7.05
CA ALA A 731 -19.00 -39.99 5.68
C ALA A 731 -18.42 -40.99 4.67
N LYS A 732 -19.19 -41.34 3.65
CA LYS A 732 -18.72 -42.16 2.53
C LYS A 732 -17.77 -41.34 1.65
N LEU A 733 -16.77 -42.01 1.05
CA LEU A 733 -15.93 -41.40 0.03
C LEU A 733 -16.77 -41.01 -1.19
N ILE A 734 -16.59 -39.78 -1.68
CA ILE A 734 -17.30 -39.26 -2.85
C ILE A 734 -16.42 -39.38 -4.08
N ASP A 735 -16.93 -40.08 -5.10
CA ASP A 735 -16.33 -40.10 -6.42
C ASP A 735 -16.85 -38.90 -7.23
N TRP A 736 -16.11 -37.80 -7.19
CA TRP A 736 -16.47 -36.54 -7.84
C TRP A 736 -16.50 -36.63 -9.36
N GLU A 737 -15.65 -37.45 -9.96
CA GLU A 737 -15.58 -37.61 -11.42
C GLU A 737 -16.79 -38.39 -11.92
N LYS A 738 -17.11 -39.51 -11.26
CA LYS A 738 -18.33 -40.26 -11.54
C LYS A 738 -19.59 -39.43 -11.27
N THR A 739 -19.60 -38.64 -10.20
CA THR A 739 -20.70 -37.73 -9.89
C THR A 739 -20.94 -36.75 -11.02
N LEU A 740 -19.89 -36.03 -11.47
CA LEU A 740 -19.99 -35.07 -12.57
C LEU A 740 -20.37 -35.74 -13.89
N ALA A 741 -19.84 -36.93 -14.17
CA ALA A 741 -20.19 -37.71 -15.36
C ALA A 741 -21.67 -38.12 -15.37
N SER A 742 -22.25 -38.42 -14.20
CA SER A 742 -23.65 -38.86 -14.06
C SER A 742 -24.69 -37.75 -14.19
N LEU A 743 -24.29 -36.47 -14.11
CA LEU A 743 -25.24 -35.36 -14.15
C LEU A 743 -25.86 -35.19 -15.54
N GLN A 744 -27.18 -34.98 -15.56
CA GLN A 744 -27.93 -34.59 -16.76
C GLN A 744 -27.88 -33.07 -16.92
N VAL A 745 -26.76 -32.57 -17.45
CA VAL A 745 -26.50 -31.13 -17.68
C VAL A 745 -26.25 -30.87 -19.16
N ASP A 746 -26.51 -29.64 -19.61
CA ASP A 746 -26.09 -29.15 -20.92
C ASP A 746 -24.56 -29.10 -21.01
N ARG A 747 -23.99 -29.91 -21.90
CA ARG A 747 -22.53 -30.02 -22.09
C ARG A 747 -22.00 -29.11 -23.19
N ASP A 748 -22.85 -28.42 -23.94
CA ASP A 748 -22.44 -27.48 -25.00
C ASP A 748 -21.85 -26.20 -24.40
N VAL A 749 -22.25 -25.85 -23.19
CA VAL A 749 -21.67 -24.75 -22.41
C VAL A 749 -20.56 -25.29 -21.50
N GLY A 750 -19.35 -25.35 -22.05
CA GLY A 750 -18.15 -25.87 -21.40
C GLY A 750 -17.53 -24.94 -20.34
N GLU A 751 -16.59 -25.48 -19.58
CA GLU A 751 -15.86 -24.78 -18.53
C GLU A 751 -14.98 -23.63 -19.09
N PRO A 752 -14.94 -22.45 -18.42
CA PRO A 752 -14.06 -21.36 -18.84
C PRO A 752 -12.62 -21.58 -18.34
N GLU A 753 -11.64 -21.30 -19.20
CA GLU A 753 -10.22 -21.52 -18.90
C GLU A 753 -9.65 -20.58 -17.83
N TRP A 754 -10.24 -19.40 -17.66
CA TRP A 754 -9.67 -18.35 -16.79
C TRP A 754 -10.08 -18.47 -15.32
N ALA A 755 -11.11 -19.26 -14.99
CA ALA A 755 -11.72 -19.27 -13.67
C ALA A 755 -11.52 -20.62 -12.96
N MET A 756 -10.48 -20.71 -12.13
CA MET A 756 -10.24 -21.88 -11.27
C MET A 756 -11.30 -21.93 -10.14
N PRO A 757 -12.10 -23.01 -10.01
CA PRO A 757 -13.11 -23.10 -8.95
C PRO A 757 -12.54 -23.26 -7.54
N GLY A 758 -13.40 -23.14 -6.53
CA GLY A 758 -13.07 -23.35 -5.12
C GLY A 758 -12.52 -22.11 -4.39
N THR A 759 -12.39 -22.24 -3.06
CA THR A 759 -11.93 -21.17 -2.16
C THR A 759 -10.53 -20.70 -2.52
N LYS A 760 -9.62 -21.64 -2.84
CA LYS A 760 -8.27 -21.30 -3.32
C LYS A 760 -8.31 -20.43 -4.57
N GLY A 761 -9.13 -20.81 -5.57
CA GLY A 761 -9.28 -20.02 -6.79
C GLY A 761 -9.80 -18.60 -6.53
N GLY A 762 -10.74 -18.47 -5.59
CA GLY A 762 -11.29 -17.17 -5.20
C GLY A 762 -10.27 -16.28 -4.50
N VAL A 763 -9.49 -16.85 -3.59
CA VAL A 763 -8.40 -16.15 -2.90
C VAL A 763 -7.32 -15.69 -3.88
N VAL A 764 -6.93 -16.54 -4.84
CA VAL A 764 -5.97 -16.17 -5.89
C VAL A 764 -6.50 -15.04 -6.77
N MET A 765 -7.79 -15.06 -7.14
CA MET A 765 -8.39 -13.98 -7.93
C MET A 765 -8.49 -12.67 -7.13
N LEU A 766 -8.77 -12.75 -5.82
CA LEU A 766 -8.82 -11.60 -4.92
C LEU A 766 -7.43 -10.98 -4.74
N GLU A 767 -6.42 -11.82 -4.56
CA GLU A 767 -5.02 -11.44 -4.50
C GLU A 767 -4.61 -10.67 -5.76
N SER A 768 -4.81 -11.27 -6.94
CA SER A 768 -4.55 -10.62 -8.23
C SER A 768 -5.36 -9.33 -8.42
N PHE A 769 -6.60 -9.27 -7.95
CA PHE A 769 -7.36 -8.02 -7.98
C PHE A 769 -6.72 -6.94 -7.11
N ILE A 770 -6.41 -7.23 -5.85
CA ILE A 770 -5.80 -6.26 -4.91
C ILE A 770 -4.47 -5.76 -5.45
N ASP A 771 -3.63 -6.67 -5.92
CA ASP A 771 -2.25 -6.35 -6.31
C ASP A 771 -2.19 -5.66 -7.69
N GLU A 772 -2.98 -6.10 -8.67
CA GLU A 772 -2.81 -5.66 -10.05
C GLU A 772 -3.84 -4.63 -10.52
N ARG A 773 -5.11 -4.78 -10.11
CA ARG A 773 -6.24 -4.15 -10.82
C ARG A 773 -7.06 -3.19 -9.97
N LEU A 774 -7.05 -3.33 -8.64
CA LEU A 774 -7.82 -2.50 -7.72
C LEU A 774 -7.49 -1.02 -7.91
N LYS A 775 -6.22 -0.65 -8.10
CA LYS A 775 -5.81 0.74 -8.37
C LYS A 775 -6.51 1.37 -9.58
N LEU A 776 -6.87 0.57 -10.58
CA LEU A 776 -7.55 1.02 -11.80
C LEU A 776 -9.07 1.15 -11.63
N PHE A 777 -9.64 0.62 -10.54
CA PHE A 777 -11.09 0.42 -10.42
C PHE A 777 -11.88 1.74 -10.44
N ALA A 778 -11.45 2.78 -9.70
CA ALA A 778 -12.18 4.04 -9.66
C ALA A 778 -12.24 4.75 -11.03
N THR A 779 -11.17 4.67 -11.82
CA THR A 779 -11.00 5.49 -13.02
C THR A 779 -11.26 4.74 -14.33
N GLN A 780 -10.96 3.44 -14.38
CA GLN A 780 -10.91 2.68 -15.63
C GLN A 780 -11.87 1.48 -15.68
N ARG A 781 -12.59 1.14 -14.60
CA ARG A 781 -13.50 -0.03 -14.58
C ARG A 781 -14.63 -0.05 -15.62
N ASN A 782 -14.91 1.08 -16.26
CA ASN A 782 -15.95 1.20 -17.28
C ASN A 782 -15.41 1.01 -18.71
N ASP A 783 -14.10 0.88 -18.91
CA ASP A 783 -13.51 0.58 -20.21
C ASP A 783 -13.32 -0.95 -20.36
N PRO A 784 -14.10 -1.62 -21.23
CA PRO A 784 -14.00 -3.07 -21.44
C PRO A 784 -12.68 -3.54 -22.05
N ASN A 785 -11.86 -2.63 -22.61
CA ASN A 785 -10.53 -2.96 -23.14
C ASN A 785 -9.45 -2.99 -22.05
N ILE A 786 -9.79 -2.59 -20.82
CA ILE A 786 -8.89 -2.51 -19.68
C ILE A 786 -9.30 -3.55 -18.65
N ALA A 787 -8.32 -4.25 -18.08
CA ALA A 787 -8.55 -5.20 -17.00
C ALA A 787 -8.80 -4.48 -15.66
N GLY A 788 -9.83 -3.63 -15.58
CA GLY A 788 -10.12 -2.80 -14.40
C GLY A 788 -11.06 -3.43 -13.37
N LEU A 789 -11.72 -4.55 -13.69
CA LEU A 789 -12.70 -5.22 -12.81
C LEU A 789 -12.07 -6.30 -11.93
N SER A 790 -12.72 -6.61 -10.81
CA SER A 790 -12.26 -7.63 -9.86
C SER A 790 -12.38 -9.07 -10.36
N GLN A 791 -13.35 -9.33 -11.23
CA GLN A 791 -13.72 -10.67 -11.72
C GLN A 791 -14.21 -11.61 -10.61
N LEU A 792 -14.50 -11.12 -9.39
CA LEU A 792 -14.79 -11.98 -8.24
C LEU A 792 -16.21 -12.57 -8.21
N SER A 793 -17.12 -12.12 -9.09
CA SER A 793 -18.53 -12.50 -9.03
C SER A 793 -18.79 -14.02 -9.10
N PRO A 794 -18.05 -14.86 -9.87
CA PRO A 794 -18.26 -16.30 -9.84
C PRO A 794 -18.00 -16.92 -8.47
N TRP A 795 -16.89 -16.55 -7.81
CA TRP A 795 -16.52 -17.10 -6.51
C TRP A 795 -17.43 -16.61 -5.38
N ILE A 796 -17.93 -15.38 -5.48
CA ILE A 796 -18.93 -14.87 -4.54
C ILE A 796 -20.24 -15.62 -4.75
N ARG A 797 -20.76 -15.72 -5.98
CA ARG A 797 -22.02 -16.40 -6.32
C ARG A 797 -22.06 -17.85 -5.84
N PHE A 798 -21.00 -18.62 -6.07
CA PHE A 798 -20.91 -20.02 -5.60
C PHE A 798 -20.47 -20.14 -4.13
N GLY A 799 -20.30 -19.02 -3.42
CA GLY A 799 -19.94 -19.04 -2.01
C GLY A 799 -18.51 -19.52 -1.71
N HIS A 800 -17.68 -19.70 -2.73
CA HIS A 800 -16.26 -20.03 -2.61
C HIS A 800 -15.47 -18.91 -1.92
N LEU A 801 -15.94 -17.65 -2.01
CA LEU A 801 -15.28 -16.49 -1.41
C LEU A 801 -16.30 -15.57 -0.74
N SER A 802 -16.09 -15.29 0.55
CA SER A 802 -16.95 -14.36 1.29
C SER A 802 -16.77 -12.92 0.82
N ALA A 803 -17.86 -12.22 0.52
CA ALA A 803 -17.80 -10.79 0.22
C ALA A 803 -17.35 -9.95 1.42
N GLN A 804 -17.63 -10.39 2.65
CA GLN A 804 -17.08 -9.79 3.87
C GLN A 804 -15.56 -9.93 3.92
N ARG A 805 -15.02 -11.11 3.60
CA ARG A 805 -13.57 -11.31 3.50
C ARG A 805 -12.96 -10.41 2.43
N VAL A 806 -13.59 -10.32 1.26
CA VAL A 806 -13.15 -9.40 0.19
C VAL A 806 -13.10 -7.96 0.70
N ALA A 807 -14.16 -7.48 1.36
CA ALA A 807 -14.23 -6.13 1.91
C ALA A 807 -13.11 -5.85 2.92
N LEU A 808 -12.88 -6.77 3.87
CA LEU A 808 -11.80 -6.66 4.85
C LEU A 808 -10.43 -6.58 4.18
N GLN A 809 -10.14 -7.46 3.22
CA GLN A 809 -8.82 -7.50 2.57
C GLN A 809 -8.59 -6.31 1.64
N VAL A 810 -9.61 -5.85 0.93
CA VAL A 810 -9.50 -4.63 0.11
C VAL A 810 -9.32 -3.40 1.00
N GLN A 811 -9.99 -3.32 2.16
CA GLN A 811 -9.78 -2.22 3.12
C GLN A 811 -8.41 -2.27 3.81
N SER A 812 -7.91 -3.47 4.16
CA SER A 812 -6.64 -3.61 4.85
C SER A 812 -5.44 -3.47 3.93
N SER A 813 -5.49 -4.15 2.78
CA SER A 813 -4.36 -4.39 1.90
C SER A 813 -4.43 -3.58 0.61
N GLY A 814 -5.61 -3.03 0.29
CA GLY A 814 -5.81 -2.14 -0.86
C GLY A 814 -5.63 -0.66 -0.56
N LYS A 815 -5.14 -0.27 0.63
CA LYS A 815 -5.03 1.14 1.05
C LYS A 815 -4.27 2.02 0.07
N CYS A 816 -3.29 1.46 -0.64
CA CYS A 816 -2.51 2.14 -1.69
C CYS A 816 -3.30 2.43 -2.97
N ALA A 817 -4.47 1.81 -3.17
CA ALA A 817 -5.34 2.01 -4.34
C ALA A 817 -6.24 3.25 -4.24
N GLY A 818 -6.11 4.06 -3.18
CA GLY A 818 -6.77 5.36 -3.04
C GLY A 818 -8.31 5.29 -3.17
N PRO A 819 -8.95 6.13 -4.01
CA PRO A 819 -10.42 6.19 -4.13
C PRO A 819 -11.03 4.89 -4.67
N SER A 820 -10.22 4.01 -5.27
CA SER A 820 -10.67 2.71 -5.77
C SER A 820 -11.15 1.80 -4.66
N VAL A 821 -10.58 1.87 -3.45
CA VAL A 821 -11.08 1.12 -2.29
C VAL A 821 -12.51 1.52 -1.97
N ALA A 822 -12.77 2.82 -1.77
CA ALA A 822 -14.11 3.31 -1.44
C ALA A 822 -15.12 3.02 -2.55
N THR A 823 -14.70 3.19 -3.82
CA THR A 823 -15.55 2.90 -4.98
C THR A 823 -15.91 1.42 -5.08
N PHE A 824 -14.92 0.54 -4.87
CA PHE A 824 -15.15 -0.90 -4.89
C PHE A 824 -15.98 -1.37 -3.70
N ILE A 825 -15.75 -0.84 -2.49
CA ILE A 825 -16.56 -1.16 -1.31
C ILE A 825 -18.01 -0.70 -1.48
N GLU A 826 -18.25 0.46 -2.09
CA GLU A 826 -19.61 0.90 -2.43
C GLU A 826 -20.30 -0.11 -3.39
N GLU A 827 -19.61 -0.60 -4.42
CA GLU A 827 -20.20 -1.59 -5.33
C GLU A 827 -20.36 -2.98 -4.68
N LEU A 828 -19.34 -3.45 -3.96
CA LEU A 828 -19.34 -4.75 -3.31
C LEU A 828 -20.36 -4.84 -2.17
N VAL A 829 -20.52 -3.78 -1.37
CA VAL A 829 -21.36 -3.78 -0.17
C VAL A 829 -22.73 -3.20 -0.48
N VAL A 830 -22.79 -1.95 -0.94
CA VAL A 830 -24.08 -1.25 -1.08
C VAL A 830 -24.86 -1.77 -2.28
N ARG A 831 -24.22 -1.94 -3.44
CA ARG A 831 -24.94 -2.39 -4.65
C ARG A 831 -25.31 -3.86 -4.56
N ARG A 832 -24.40 -4.73 -4.10
CA ARG A 832 -24.66 -6.16 -3.94
C ARG A 832 -25.74 -6.44 -2.89
N GLU A 833 -25.68 -5.84 -1.70
CA GLU A 833 -26.67 -6.14 -0.65
C GLU A 833 -28.03 -5.51 -0.96
N LEU A 834 -28.07 -4.46 -1.79
CA LEU A 834 -29.32 -3.99 -2.39
C LEU A 834 -29.97 -5.04 -3.30
N THR A 835 -29.19 -5.87 -4.01
CA THR A 835 -29.77 -6.91 -4.86
C THR A 835 -30.37 -8.04 -4.03
N ASP A 836 -29.70 -8.46 -2.95
CA ASP A 836 -30.26 -9.43 -2.01
C ASP A 836 -31.52 -8.88 -1.32
N ASN A 837 -31.54 -7.59 -0.93
CA ASN A 837 -32.73 -6.93 -0.41
C ASN A 837 -33.89 -6.92 -1.42
N PHE A 838 -33.60 -6.63 -2.70
CA PHE A 838 -34.61 -6.62 -3.75
C PHE A 838 -35.24 -8.00 -3.95
N CYS A 839 -34.42 -9.05 -4.13
CA CYS A 839 -34.93 -10.40 -4.32
C CYS A 839 -35.67 -10.93 -3.08
N PHE A 840 -35.24 -10.58 -1.87
CA PHE A 840 -35.87 -11.05 -0.64
C PHE A 840 -37.27 -10.44 -0.40
N TYR A 841 -37.46 -9.14 -0.70
CA TYR A 841 -38.71 -8.44 -0.44
C TYR A 841 -39.65 -8.32 -1.64
N ASN A 842 -39.22 -8.76 -2.83
CA ASN A 842 -40.02 -8.68 -4.05
C ASN A 842 -40.15 -10.07 -4.68
N GLU A 843 -41.25 -10.77 -4.41
CA GLU A 843 -41.52 -12.11 -4.96
C GLU A 843 -41.55 -12.14 -6.49
N LYS A 844 -41.70 -10.99 -7.14
CA LYS A 844 -41.77 -10.80 -8.60
C LYS A 844 -40.45 -10.28 -9.18
N TYR A 845 -39.31 -10.52 -8.51
CA TYR A 845 -37.99 -9.95 -8.87
C TYR A 845 -37.48 -10.31 -10.27
N ASP A 846 -38.08 -11.31 -10.94
CA ASP A 846 -37.75 -11.83 -12.27
C ASP A 846 -38.82 -11.49 -13.32
N SER A 847 -39.76 -10.57 -13.02
CA SER A 847 -40.85 -10.19 -13.92
C SER A 847 -41.04 -8.68 -14.02
N VAL A 848 -41.63 -8.19 -15.12
CA VAL A 848 -41.92 -6.76 -15.32
C VAL A 848 -42.86 -6.22 -14.22
N GLU A 849 -43.74 -7.06 -13.67
CA GLU A 849 -44.61 -6.73 -12.55
C GLU A 849 -43.86 -6.39 -11.25
N GLY A 850 -42.62 -6.87 -11.12
CA GLY A 850 -41.73 -6.51 -10.00
C GLY A 850 -41.08 -5.14 -10.13
N THR A 851 -41.31 -4.40 -11.22
CA THR A 851 -40.75 -3.05 -11.42
C THR A 851 -41.62 -1.98 -10.74
N HIS A 852 -41.12 -0.75 -10.68
CA HIS A 852 -41.91 0.37 -10.15
C HIS A 852 -43.16 0.66 -11.02
N ASP A 853 -44.25 1.10 -10.40
CA ASP A 853 -45.51 1.43 -11.09
C ASP A 853 -45.31 2.42 -12.27
N TRP A 854 -44.40 3.39 -12.14
CA TRP A 854 -44.07 4.31 -13.23
C TRP A 854 -43.45 3.60 -14.44
N ALA A 855 -42.64 2.56 -14.20
CA ALA A 855 -41.98 1.80 -15.25
C ALA A 855 -42.98 0.89 -15.95
N GLN A 856 -43.83 0.18 -15.19
CA GLN A 856 -44.91 -0.65 -15.74
C GLN A 856 -45.84 0.16 -16.65
N LYS A 857 -46.32 1.32 -16.17
CA LYS A 857 -47.20 2.21 -16.93
C LYS A 857 -46.52 2.74 -18.19
N SER A 858 -45.26 3.17 -18.07
CA SER A 858 -44.52 3.72 -19.20
C SER A 858 -44.23 2.65 -20.26
N LEU A 859 -43.71 1.49 -19.88
CA LEU A 859 -43.44 0.39 -20.80
C LEU A 859 -44.72 -0.09 -21.51
N LYS A 860 -45.84 -0.18 -20.78
CA LYS A 860 -47.15 -0.52 -21.36
C LYS A 860 -47.62 0.51 -22.39
N ALA A 861 -47.46 1.81 -22.11
CA ALA A 861 -47.81 2.87 -23.04
C ALA A 861 -47.01 2.81 -24.35
N HIS A 862 -45.77 2.33 -24.28
CA HIS A 862 -44.85 2.21 -25.42
C HIS A 862 -44.85 0.82 -26.07
N ALA A 863 -45.71 -0.11 -25.64
CA ALA A 863 -45.76 -1.48 -26.17
C ALA A 863 -45.97 -1.53 -27.69
N LYS A 864 -46.79 -0.60 -28.22
CA LYS A 864 -47.14 -0.49 -29.65
C LYS A 864 -46.14 0.33 -30.48
N ASP A 865 -45.05 0.81 -29.89
CA ASP A 865 -44.04 1.54 -30.64
C ASP A 865 -43.38 0.65 -31.71
N LYS A 866 -43.23 1.21 -32.92
CA LYS A 866 -42.54 0.53 -34.02
C LYS A 866 -41.06 0.35 -33.65
N ARG A 867 -40.60 -0.90 -33.74
CA ARG A 867 -39.19 -1.29 -33.59
C ARG A 867 -38.54 -1.42 -34.97
N GLU A 868 -37.32 -0.91 -35.08
CA GLU A 868 -36.54 -0.97 -36.33
C GLU A 868 -36.06 -2.39 -36.61
N TYR A 869 -35.70 -3.12 -35.55
CA TYR A 869 -35.25 -4.51 -35.61
C TYR A 869 -36.04 -5.35 -34.62
N LEU A 870 -36.33 -6.58 -34.99
CA LEU A 870 -36.86 -7.63 -34.12
C LEU A 870 -36.02 -8.88 -34.30
N TYR A 871 -35.50 -9.40 -33.20
CA TYR A 871 -34.68 -10.62 -33.18
C TYR A 871 -35.35 -11.71 -32.36
N THR A 872 -35.26 -12.95 -32.84
CA THR A 872 -35.64 -14.12 -32.04
C THR A 872 -34.59 -14.38 -30.94
N GLN A 873 -34.99 -15.13 -29.92
CA GLN A 873 -34.06 -15.61 -28.88
C GLN A 873 -32.85 -16.32 -29.49
N GLU A 874 -33.05 -17.17 -30.50
CA GLU A 874 -31.97 -17.90 -31.17
C GLU A 874 -30.98 -16.95 -31.89
N GLN A 875 -31.48 -15.90 -32.55
CA GLN A 875 -30.62 -14.90 -33.20
C GLN A 875 -29.79 -14.12 -32.18
N LEU A 876 -30.39 -13.74 -31.05
CA LEU A 876 -29.70 -13.08 -29.95
C LEU A 876 -28.65 -14.02 -29.31
N GLU A 877 -29.03 -15.25 -29.01
CA GLU A 877 -28.14 -16.27 -28.43
C GLU A 877 -26.92 -16.53 -29.31
N LYS A 878 -27.11 -16.62 -30.63
CA LYS A 878 -26.03 -16.83 -31.61
C LYS A 878 -25.26 -15.56 -31.99
N ALA A 879 -25.52 -14.43 -31.32
CA ALA A 879 -24.89 -13.13 -31.61
C ALA A 879 -25.07 -12.69 -33.07
N LYS A 880 -26.25 -12.88 -33.65
CA LYS A 880 -26.60 -12.57 -35.05
C LYS A 880 -27.47 -11.31 -35.17
N THR A 881 -26.96 -10.18 -34.67
CA THR A 881 -27.63 -8.89 -34.80
C THR A 881 -26.87 -7.95 -35.75
N HIS A 882 -27.50 -6.84 -36.13
CA HIS A 882 -26.85 -5.77 -36.89
C HIS A 882 -25.76 -5.02 -36.07
N ASP A 883 -25.77 -5.12 -34.74
CA ASP A 883 -24.90 -4.37 -33.85
C ASP A 883 -23.67 -5.21 -33.44
N LYS A 884 -22.52 -4.85 -34.00
CA LYS A 884 -21.26 -5.56 -33.76
C LYS A 884 -20.80 -5.53 -32.30
N LEU A 885 -21.06 -4.43 -31.58
CA LEU A 885 -20.70 -4.32 -30.17
C LEU A 885 -21.58 -5.23 -29.31
N TRP A 886 -22.87 -5.32 -29.62
CA TRP A 886 -23.77 -6.25 -28.94
C TRP A 886 -23.37 -7.70 -29.20
N ASN A 887 -23.08 -8.06 -30.46
CA ASN A 887 -22.62 -9.39 -30.83
C ASN A 887 -21.31 -9.76 -30.11
N ALA A 888 -20.35 -8.83 -30.06
CA ALA A 888 -19.10 -9.00 -29.32
C ALA A 888 -19.32 -9.19 -27.81
N SER A 889 -20.27 -8.44 -27.22
CA SER A 889 -20.61 -8.56 -25.80
C SER A 889 -21.24 -9.92 -25.48
N GLN A 890 -22.21 -10.35 -26.30
CA GLN A 890 -22.84 -11.67 -26.19
C GLN A 890 -21.80 -12.80 -26.35
N TYR A 891 -20.91 -12.67 -27.33
CA TYR A 891 -19.89 -13.70 -27.59
C TYR A 891 -18.86 -13.80 -26.46
N GLN A 892 -18.50 -12.69 -25.80
CA GLN A 892 -17.69 -12.72 -24.59
C GLN A 892 -18.37 -13.58 -23.50
N MET A 893 -19.67 -13.41 -23.29
CA MET A 893 -20.42 -14.19 -22.29
C MET A 893 -20.45 -15.68 -22.62
N ILE A 894 -20.67 -16.03 -23.88
CA ILE A 894 -20.69 -17.43 -24.34
C ILE A 894 -19.33 -18.09 -24.11
N THR A 895 -18.26 -17.44 -24.55
CA THR A 895 -16.91 -18.01 -24.57
C THR A 895 -16.20 -17.96 -23.22
N GLU A 896 -16.29 -16.83 -22.51
CA GLU A 896 -15.59 -16.64 -21.23
C GLU A 896 -16.47 -16.94 -20.02
N GLY A 897 -17.78 -17.12 -20.18
CA GLY A 897 -18.69 -17.28 -19.04
C GLY A 897 -18.86 -16.03 -18.18
N LYS A 898 -18.63 -14.86 -18.78
CA LYS A 898 -18.87 -13.55 -18.17
C LYS A 898 -19.01 -12.46 -19.22
N MET A 899 -19.60 -11.32 -18.83
CA MET A 899 -19.63 -10.11 -19.63
C MET A 899 -19.17 -8.91 -18.81
N HIS A 900 -18.41 -8.00 -19.42
CA HIS A 900 -17.96 -6.78 -18.75
C HIS A 900 -19.15 -5.96 -18.20
N GLY A 901 -19.09 -5.52 -16.94
CA GLY A 901 -20.23 -4.91 -16.24
C GLY A 901 -20.86 -3.70 -16.93
N PHE A 902 -20.04 -2.82 -17.53
CA PHE A 902 -20.55 -1.69 -18.33
C PHE A 902 -21.36 -2.16 -19.55
N LEU A 903 -20.93 -3.24 -20.20
CA LEU A 903 -21.57 -3.78 -21.39
C LEU A 903 -22.85 -4.57 -21.06
N ARG A 904 -22.99 -5.14 -19.86
CA ARG A 904 -24.25 -5.78 -19.43
C ARG A 904 -25.44 -4.82 -19.51
N MET A 905 -25.24 -3.56 -19.13
CA MET A 905 -26.30 -2.53 -19.25
C MET A 905 -26.64 -2.24 -20.71
N TYR A 906 -25.63 -2.08 -21.57
CA TYR A 906 -25.83 -1.88 -23.00
C TYR A 906 -26.61 -3.05 -23.60
N TRP A 907 -26.12 -4.26 -23.34
CA TRP A 907 -26.63 -5.53 -23.84
C TRP A 907 -28.10 -5.74 -23.49
N ALA A 908 -28.48 -5.63 -22.22
CA ALA A 908 -29.87 -5.83 -21.79
C ALA A 908 -30.82 -4.73 -22.32
N LYS A 909 -30.35 -3.48 -22.40
CA LYS A 909 -31.14 -2.37 -22.97
C LYS A 909 -31.42 -2.56 -24.45
N LYS A 910 -30.50 -3.18 -25.19
CA LYS A 910 -30.70 -3.50 -26.59
C LYS A 910 -31.67 -4.66 -26.79
N ILE A 911 -31.70 -5.64 -25.88
CA ILE A 911 -32.74 -6.68 -25.91
C ILE A 911 -34.13 -6.03 -25.80
N LEU A 912 -34.33 -5.10 -24.86
CA LEU A 912 -35.60 -4.34 -24.78
C LEU A 912 -35.95 -3.58 -26.07
N GLU A 913 -34.94 -3.05 -26.79
CA GLU A 913 -35.14 -2.36 -28.06
C GLU A 913 -35.54 -3.31 -29.21
N TRP A 914 -35.16 -4.58 -29.14
CA TRP A 914 -35.20 -5.53 -30.26
C TRP A 914 -36.11 -6.75 -30.05
N THR A 915 -36.92 -6.78 -28.99
CA THR A 915 -37.94 -7.81 -28.75
C THR A 915 -39.34 -7.23 -28.77
N SER A 916 -40.35 -8.06 -28.97
CA SER A 916 -41.73 -7.59 -29.17
C SER A 916 -42.34 -6.93 -27.94
N SER A 917 -41.93 -7.38 -26.75
CA SER A 917 -42.38 -6.83 -25.47
C SER A 917 -41.27 -6.76 -24.41
N PRO A 918 -41.44 -5.93 -23.36
CA PRO A 918 -40.56 -5.93 -22.19
C PRO A 918 -40.51 -7.27 -21.44
N GLU A 919 -41.62 -8.01 -21.42
CA GLU A 919 -41.70 -9.34 -20.80
C GLU A 919 -40.82 -10.34 -21.56
N GLU A 920 -40.91 -10.36 -22.89
CA GLU A 920 -40.05 -11.16 -23.75
C GLU A 920 -38.59 -10.72 -23.62
N ALA A 921 -38.33 -9.41 -23.55
CA ALA A 921 -37.00 -8.87 -23.36
C ALA A 921 -36.34 -9.39 -22.08
N LEU A 922 -37.08 -9.33 -20.98
CA LEU A 922 -36.61 -9.75 -19.67
C LEU A 922 -36.40 -11.26 -19.62
N SER A 923 -37.34 -12.04 -20.16
CA SER A 923 -37.21 -13.50 -20.25
C SER A 923 -35.95 -13.92 -21.00
N ILE A 924 -35.70 -13.34 -22.19
CA ILE A 924 -34.50 -13.62 -23.00
C ILE A 924 -33.23 -13.17 -22.27
N ALA A 925 -33.23 -11.99 -21.65
CA ALA A 925 -32.07 -11.48 -20.93
C ALA A 925 -31.71 -12.37 -19.72
N LEU A 926 -32.69 -12.82 -18.95
CA LEU A 926 -32.48 -13.73 -17.84
C LEU A 926 -31.97 -15.09 -18.33
N TYR A 927 -32.60 -15.67 -19.35
CA TYR A 927 -32.16 -16.92 -19.96
C TYR A 927 -30.70 -16.88 -20.40
N LEU A 928 -30.31 -15.86 -21.18
CA LEU A 928 -28.94 -15.74 -21.68
C LEU A 928 -27.93 -15.49 -20.55
N ASN A 929 -28.28 -14.67 -19.55
CA ASN A 929 -27.44 -14.45 -18.38
C ASN A 929 -27.24 -15.76 -17.59
N ASP A 930 -28.32 -16.49 -17.33
CA ASP A 930 -28.33 -17.65 -16.44
C ASP A 930 -27.81 -18.94 -17.07
N ARG A 931 -27.87 -19.04 -18.41
CA ARG A 931 -27.28 -20.16 -19.17
C ARG A 931 -25.76 -20.01 -19.29
N TYR A 932 -25.26 -18.82 -19.58
CA TYR A 932 -23.86 -18.61 -19.98
C TYR A 932 -22.96 -18.01 -18.91
N SER A 933 -23.43 -17.06 -18.10
CA SER A 933 -22.58 -16.38 -17.12
C SER A 933 -22.41 -17.21 -15.86
N LEU A 934 -21.17 -17.41 -15.41
CA LEU A 934 -20.87 -18.09 -14.14
C LEU A 934 -21.49 -17.38 -12.91
N ASP A 935 -21.76 -16.08 -13.01
CA ASP A 935 -22.44 -15.29 -11.99
C ASP A 935 -23.95 -15.11 -12.28
N GLY A 936 -24.51 -15.93 -13.16
CA GLY A 936 -25.94 -16.06 -13.38
C GLY A 936 -26.65 -16.84 -12.28
N GLN A 937 -27.99 -16.78 -12.28
CA GLN A 937 -28.86 -17.31 -11.23
C GLN A 937 -28.46 -16.79 -9.83
N ASP A 938 -28.08 -15.51 -9.77
CA ASP A 938 -27.69 -14.77 -8.57
C ASP A 938 -28.53 -13.49 -8.49
N PRO A 939 -28.83 -12.95 -7.29
CA PRO A 939 -29.55 -11.68 -7.15
C PRO A 939 -28.97 -10.54 -8.00
N ASN A 940 -27.64 -10.46 -8.20
CA ASN A 940 -27.05 -9.44 -9.07
C ASN A 940 -27.42 -9.62 -10.54
N GLY A 941 -27.55 -10.87 -11.01
CA GLY A 941 -27.98 -11.20 -12.37
C GLY A 941 -29.42 -10.75 -12.65
N PHE A 942 -30.35 -11.14 -11.78
CA PHE A 942 -31.76 -10.74 -11.87
C PHE A 942 -31.91 -9.22 -11.81
N VAL A 943 -31.31 -8.58 -10.80
CA VAL A 943 -31.39 -7.13 -10.60
C VAL A 943 -30.68 -6.36 -11.71
N GLY A 944 -29.60 -6.89 -12.28
CA GLY A 944 -28.93 -6.28 -13.44
C GLY A 944 -29.83 -6.20 -14.67
N CYS A 945 -30.56 -7.27 -14.98
CA CYS A 945 -31.53 -7.32 -16.07
C CYS A 945 -32.72 -6.39 -15.78
N MET A 946 -33.28 -6.47 -14.56
CA MET A 946 -34.40 -5.63 -14.12
C MET A 946 -34.04 -4.15 -14.08
N TRP A 947 -32.82 -3.78 -13.70
CA TRP A 947 -32.37 -2.39 -13.72
C TRP A 947 -32.29 -1.87 -15.16
N SER A 948 -31.79 -2.71 -16.06
CA SER A 948 -31.58 -2.35 -17.46
C SER A 948 -32.88 -2.24 -18.25
N ILE A 949 -33.83 -3.16 -18.02
CA ILE A 949 -35.08 -3.28 -18.77
C ILE A 949 -36.24 -2.59 -18.04
N GLY A 950 -36.35 -2.79 -16.72
CA GLY A 950 -37.44 -2.29 -15.88
C GLY A 950 -37.13 -1.01 -15.09
N GLY A 951 -35.88 -0.51 -15.14
CA GLY A 951 -35.49 0.75 -14.50
C GLY A 951 -35.51 0.75 -12.97
N ILE A 952 -35.53 -0.44 -12.32
CA ILE A 952 -35.47 -0.51 -10.85
C ILE A 952 -34.18 0.11 -10.32
N HIS A 953 -34.21 0.72 -9.13
CA HIS A 953 -33.07 1.44 -8.55
C HIS A 953 -32.57 2.67 -9.33
N ASP A 954 -33.27 3.05 -10.42
CA ASP A 954 -33.08 4.30 -11.15
C ASP A 954 -34.29 5.24 -10.93
N ARG A 955 -34.14 6.49 -11.35
CA ARG A 955 -35.27 7.41 -11.49
C ARG A 955 -35.90 7.28 -12.88
N ALA A 956 -37.12 7.78 -13.04
CA ALA A 956 -37.72 7.96 -14.35
C ALA A 956 -36.93 9.00 -15.18
N TRP A 957 -36.65 8.67 -16.45
CA TRP A 957 -35.96 9.54 -17.42
C TRP A 957 -36.96 10.13 -18.43
N GLY A 958 -36.46 11.00 -19.32
CA GLY A 958 -37.26 11.53 -20.41
C GLY A 958 -37.78 10.40 -21.31
N GLU A 959 -39.04 10.52 -21.75
CA GLU A 959 -39.69 9.49 -22.55
C GLU A 959 -39.04 9.33 -23.93
N ARG A 960 -38.93 8.08 -24.37
CA ARG A 960 -38.41 7.71 -25.67
C ARG A 960 -39.19 6.53 -26.21
N LYS A 961 -39.35 6.46 -27.54
CA LYS A 961 -39.98 5.30 -28.19
C LYS A 961 -39.33 4.00 -27.72
N VAL A 962 -40.15 2.97 -27.49
CA VAL A 962 -39.82 1.63 -26.96
C VAL A 962 -39.36 1.64 -25.50
N PHE A 963 -38.45 2.53 -25.11
CA PHE A 963 -37.89 2.57 -23.76
C PHE A 963 -38.80 3.22 -22.72
N GLY A 964 -39.76 4.05 -23.16
CA GLY A 964 -40.50 4.92 -22.27
C GLY A 964 -39.55 5.75 -21.40
N LYS A 965 -39.77 5.73 -20.09
CA LYS A 965 -38.95 6.44 -19.10
C LYS A 965 -37.72 5.65 -18.62
N VAL A 966 -37.44 4.48 -19.16
CA VAL A 966 -36.23 3.71 -18.83
C VAL A 966 -35.01 4.39 -19.44
N ARG A 967 -33.90 4.46 -18.69
CA ARG A 967 -32.67 5.10 -19.16
C ARG A 967 -32.20 4.47 -20.48
N TYR A 968 -32.05 5.29 -21.51
CA TYR A 968 -31.60 4.89 -22.83
C TYR A 968 -30.07 4.75 -22.94
N MET A 969 -29.59 3.84 -23.79
CA MET A 969 -28.18 3.69 -24.15
C MET A 969 -28.02 3.30 -25.63
N ASN A 970 -26.95 3.78 -26.28
CA ASN A 970 -26.70 3.51 -27.70
C ASN A 970 -25.22 3.36 -28.04
N TYR A 971 -24.98 2.80 -29.23
CA TYR A 971 -23.66 2.51 -29.77
C TYR A 971 -22.73 3.74 -29.77
N LYS A 972 -23.20 4.88 -30.30
CA LYS A 972 -22.43 6.14 -30.29
C LYS A 972 -22.10 6.61 -28.87
N GLY A 973 -22.94 6.30 -27.89
CA GLY A 973 -22.70 6.54 -26.47
C GLY A 973 -21.53 5.71 -25.94
N CYS A 974 -21.46 4.44 -26.32
CA CYS A 974 -20.33 3.55 -26.01
C CYS A 974 -19.02 4.05 -26.64
N GLN A 975 -19.05 4.48 -27.90
CA GLN A 975 -17.87 5.02 -28.60
C GLN A 975 -17.26 6.25 -27.91
N ARG A 976 -18.07 7.04 -27.20
CA ARG A 976 -17.58 8.18 -26.41
C ARG A 976 -16.94 7.77 -25.08
N LYS A 977 -17.08 6.50 -24.67
CA LYS A 977 -16.63 5.99 -23.36
C LYS A 977 -15.41 5.08 -23.47
N PHE A 978 -15.28 4.32 -24.56
CA PHE A 978 -14.13 3.45 -24.79
C PHE A 978 -13.95 3.16 -26.30
N ASP A 979 -12.82 2.55 -26.65
CA ASP A 979 -12.53 2.10 -28.01
C ASP A 979 -13.39 0.86 -28.36
N VAL A 980 -14.56 1.12 -28.94
CA VAL A 980 -15.51 0.09 -29.37
C VAL A 980 -14.92 -0.81 -30.46
N ALA A 981 -14.19 -0.24 -31.42
CA ALA A 981 -13.65 -1.00 -32.54
C ALA A 981 -12.60 -2.02 -32.07
N ARG A 982 -11.79 -1.67 -31.07
CA ARG A 982 -10.86 -2.60 -30.44
C ARG A 982 -11.57 -3.76 -29.73
N PHE A 983 -12.65 -3.48 -29.02
CA PHE A 983 -13.43 -4.51 -28.33
C PHE A 983 -14.11 -5.46 -29.32
N GLU A 984 -14.74 -4.90 -30.36
CA GLU A 984 -15.34 -5.67 -31.46
C GLU A 984 -14.31 -6.54 -32.16
N LYS A 985 -13.12 -6.02 -32.47
CA LYS A 985 -12.05 -6.81 -33.10
C LYS A 985 -11.63 -8.00 -32.24
N LYS A 986 -11.73 -7.88 -30.91
CA LYS A 986 -11.35 -8.95 -29.98
C LYS A 986 -12.39 -10.06 -29.90
N TYR A 987 -13.67 -9.71 -29.85
CA TYR A 987 -14.74 -10.66 -29.51
C TYR A 987 -15.76 -10.92 -30.61
N CYS A 988 -15.86 -10.09 -31.64
CA CYS A 988 -16.81 -10.33 -32.72
C CYS A 988 -16.38 -11.59 -33.51
N PRO A 989 -17.26 -12.59 -33.65
CA PRO A 989 -16.99 -13.76 -34.47
C PRO A 989 -16.50 -13.38 -35.88
N LYS A 990 -15.44 -14.03 -36.37
CA LYS A 990 -14.84 -13.74 -37.68
C LYS A 990 -15.76 -14.01 -38.88
N ASN A 991 -16.87 -14.72 -38.66
CA ASN A 991 -17.80 -15.18 -39.69
C ASN A 991 -19.20 -14.52 -39.58
N LEU A 992 -19.28 -13.31 -39.00
CA LEU A 992 -20.50 -12.50 -38.92
C LEU A 992 -20.51 -11.35 -39.91
#